data_AF-A0A9Q9IAH7-F1
#
_entry.id   AF-A0A9Q9IAH7-F1
#
_cell.length_a   1.000
_cell.length_b   1.000
_cell.length_c   1.000
_cell.angle_alpha   90.00
_cell.angle_beta   90.00
_cell.angle_gamma   90.00
#
_symmetry.space_group_name_H-M   'P 1'
#
loop_
_entity.id
_entity.type
_entity.pdbx_description
1 polymer ?
#
loop_
_entity_poly.entity_id
_entity_poly.type
_entity_poly.pdbx_seq_one_letter_code
_entity_poly.pdbx_strand_id
1 'polypeptide(L)'
;MNTPAERYEAAQRRAQRPALTEFVEELDFALDPFQAEACDALERGTGVLVCAPTGAGKTVVGEFAVHLALRQGRKCFYTTPIKALSNQKYNDLVERYGAERVGLLTGDNAINGDAPVVVMTTEVLRNMLYAGSATLQGLSYVVMDEVHYLADRFRGAVWEEVIIHLPDSVTLVSLSATVSNAEEFADWLVTVRGETTVVVSEHRPVPLWQHMLIDRRMFDLFHDAEAAQKHDVHPELLRYHREMLRRAELAGTRNGRRRGPYRPEIVERLDREGLLPAILFIFSRAGCDAAVQQCLAAGLRLTAPDERVEIRTIVESRTKHIPSEDLQVLGYWEWLDGLERGLAAHHAGMLPAFKEVVEELFVRGLVKAVFATETLALGINMPARCVVLERLVKYNGEAHVDLTPGEYTQLTGRAGRRGIDVEGHAVVVWAPELDPRHVAGLASTRTYPLKSSFRPSYNMAVNLVGSVGISAARELLESSFAQFQADRSVVGLARQVQRNVDTIATYGAETTCHLGDFDEYFDYRVRIAERERSLARQGAQQRRAAALESLERLRPGDVIRVPTGRRAGLAIIIDPGVGGRGFGEPRPLVLTEDRWAGRISGADFTAAVESLGRVRVPKQFNYRSAQDRRDLAAQLRRLEIDPPSRGRSRGRSRDNTDDHELEQLRAAMRRHPCHQCPEREEHARWAERRWRLERDTEALRGKVANRTGSLARTFDRVCGLLTDRGYLSANGTVTDAGRTLARIWSETDLLVAECLRRGVWDKLGAADLAAAASILVYEARRESDDRASIPRGEVSDAIDATLQLWSDLREDEDARGLQLTRELDLGFVWPVYRWARGESLTKVLGSVHGLEGDMPAGDFVRWSRQVLDLLGQLAEAPGASDAVRRTARQAMAAMTRGVLAYSVMA
;
A
#
# COMPACT_ATOMS: atom_id res chain seq x y z
N MET A 1 27.95 40.66 15.32
CA MET A 1 27.67 41.37 16.59
C MET A 1 26.48 42.27 16.36
N ASN A 2 25.35 41.99 17.00
CA ASN A 2 24.11 42.73 16.77
C ASN A 2 24.21 44.16 17.33
N THR A 3 23.64 45.11 16.60
CA THR A 3 23.61 46.52 17.01
C THR A 3 22.76 46.71 18.28
N PRO A 4 22.94 47.82 19.03
CA PRO A 4 22.06 48.13 20.17
C PRO A 4 20.57 48.22 19.79
N ALA A 5 20.26 48.69 18.58
CA ALA A 5 18.89 48.76 18.05
C ALA A 5 18.32 47.35 17.81
N GLU A 6 19.09 46.46 17.17
CA GLU A 6 18.69 45.05 16.96
C GLU A 6 18.51 44.30 18.29
N ARG A 7 19.34 44.59 19.30
CA ARG A 7 19.20 44.02 20.65
C ARG A 7 17.95 44.52 21.36
N TYR A 8 17.60 45.80 21.19
CA TYR A 8 16.38 46.37 21.75
C TYR A 8 15.12 45.80 21.07
N GLU A 9 15.10 45.70 19.74
CA GLU A 9 14.00 45.05 19.01
C GLU A 9 13.86 43.56 19.36
N ALA A 10 14.97 42.83 19.51
CA ALA A 10 14.94 41.43 19.95
C ALA A 10 14.45 41.29 21.40
N ALA A 11 14.73 42.27 22.27
CA ALA A 11 14.17 42.31 23.62
C ALA A 11 12.66 42.62 23.61
N GLN A 12 12.21 43.57 22.80
CA GLN A 12 10.77 43.85 22.63
C GLN A 12 10.02 42.64 22.06
N ARG A 13 10.58 41.97 21.05
CA ARG A 13 9.99 40.75 20.47
C ARG A 13 9.86 39.62 21.51
N ARG A 14 10.87 39.43 22.37
CA ARG A 14 10.79 38.47 23.49
C ARG A 14 9.73 38.86 24.52
N ALA A 15 9.62 40.14 24.86
CA ALA A 15 8.60 40.63 25.80
C ALA A 15 7.16 40.46 25.28
N GLN A 16 6.96 40.47 23.96
CA GLN A 16 5.67 40.20 23.32
C GLN A 16 5.32 38.70 23.28
N ARG A 17 6.29 37.82 23.58
CA ARG A 17 6.22 36.35 23.40
C ARG A 17 6.66 35.61 24.67
N PRO A 18 5.94 35.80 25.79
CA PRO A 18 6.38 35.31 27.09
C PRO A 18 6.35 33.79 27.22
N ALA A 19 5.50 33.07 26.47
CA ALA A 19 5.46 31.61 26.50
C ALA A 19 6.56 31.00 25.64
N LEU A 20 6.80 31.53 24.43
CA LEU A 20 7.91 31.06 23.62
C LEU A 20 9.26 31.34 24.28
N THR A 21 9.41 32.48 24.95
CA THR A 21 10.66 32.83 25.65
C THR A 21 10.94 31.84 26.79
N GLU A 22 9.95 31.55 27.64
CA GLU A 22 10.09 30.56 28.73
C GLU A 22 10.43 29.17 28.18
N PHE A 23 9.71 28.72 27.15
CA PHE A 23 9.96 27.41 26.54
C PHE A 23 11.38 27.29 25.96
N VAL A 24 11.89 28.34 25.31
CA VAL A 24 13.24 28.36 24.75
C VAL A 24 14.32 28.36 25.83
N GLU A 25 14.06 28.94 27.00
CA GLU A 25 14.98 28.90 28.15
C GLU A 25 15.14 27.48 28.73
N GLU A 26 14.16 26.60 28.51
CA GLU A 26 14.22 25.18 28.91
C GLU A 26 14.96 24.29 27.88
N LEU A 27 15.27 24.80 26.68
CA LEU A 27 15.93 24.02 25.64
C LEU A 27 17.45 24.17 25.70
N ASP A 28 18.17 23.05 25.58
CA ASP A 28 19.63 23.03 25.49
C ASP A 28 20.18 23.47 24.11
N PHE A 29 19.30 23.88 23.18
CA PHE A 29 19.64 24.26 21.82
C PHE A 29 18.79 25.44 21.32
N ALA A 30 19.32 26.18 20.34
CA ALA A 30 18.60 27.27 19.70
C ALA A 30 17.62 26.75 18.64
N LEU A 31 16.47 27.43 18.50
CA LEU A 31 15.49 27.15 17.46
C LEU A 31 15.99 27.59 16.08
N ASP A 32 15.78 26.74 15.08
CA ASP A 32 15.93 27.09 13.67
C ASP A 32 14.86 28.12 13.26
N PRO A 33 15.09 28.95 12.22
CA PRO A 33 14.15 30.02 11.84
C PRO A 33 12.70 29.55 11.62
N PHE A 34 12.53 28.41 10.94
CA PHE A 34 11.21 27.84 10.68
C PHE A 34 10.52 27.34 11.97
N GLN A 35 11.28 26.86 12.96
CA GLN A 35 10.75 26.44 14.26
C GLN A 35 10.27 27.67 15.05
N ALA A 36 11.07 28.74 15.04
CA ALA A 36 10.71 29.99 15.70
C ALA A 36 9.47 30.64 15.07
N GLU A 37 9.35 30.63 13.74
CA GLU A 37 8.17 31.11 13.01
C GLU A 37 6.92 30.32 13.36
N ALA A 38 7.02 28.98 13.38
CA ALA A 38 5.91 28.09 13.71
C ALA A 38 5.45 28.27 15.17
N CYS A 39 6.38 28.33 16.12
CA CYS A 39 6.04 28.56 17.52
C CYS A 39 5.43 29.96 17.75
N ASP A 40 5.93 30.98 17.05
CA ASP A 40 5.35 32.33 17.11
C ASP A 40 3.91 32.37 16.57
N ALA A 41 3.59 31.62 15.51
CA ALA A 41 2.23 31.46 15.03
C ALA A 41 1.31 30.79 16.08
N LEU A 42 1.81 29.78 16.79
CA LEU A 42 1.06 29.10 17.84
C LEU A 42 0.80 30.00 19.05
N GLU A 43 1.77 30.81 19.46
CA GLU A 43 1.60 31.75 20.58
C GLU A 43 0.56 32.85 20.27
N ARG A 44 0.41 33.22 18.99
CA ARG A 44 -0.68 34.09 18.52
C ARG A 44 -2.05 33.42 18.49
N GLY A 45 -2.13 32.11 18.74
CA GLY A 45 -3.37 31.34 18.73
C GLY A 45 -3.80 30.85 17.34
N THR A 46 -2.91 30.88 16.35
CA THR A 46 -3.20 30.35 15.01
C THR A 46 -2.78 28.89 14.89
N GLY A 47 -3.49 28.10 14.07
CA GLY A 47 -3.03 26.76 13.70
C GLY A 47 -1.74 26.82 12.88
N VAL A 48 -1.01 25.72 12.78
CA VAL A 48 0.22 25.69 11.98
C VAL A 48 0.36 24.39 11.19
N LEU A 49 0.77 24.51 9.93
CA LEU A 49 1.26 23.42 9.10
C LEU A 49 2.77 23.60 8.90
N VAL A 50 3.58 22.68 9.45
CA VAL A 50 5.03 22.66 9.30
C VAL A 50 5.43 21.56 8.32
N CYS A 51 5.91 21.95 7.14
CA CYS A 51 6.48 21.04 6.15
C CYS A 51 8.00 21.19 6.13
N ALA A 52 8.73 20.21 6.68
CA ALA A 52 10.19 20.23 6.70
C ALA A 52 10.79 18.81 6.59
N PRO A 53 12.06 18.65 6.15
CA PRO A 53 12.68 17.34 6.00
C PRO A 53 12.68 16.51 7.29
N THR A 54 12.70 15.19 7.16
CA THR A 54 12.90 14.29 8.31
C THR A 54 14.25 14.60 8.97
N GLY A 55 14.28 14.62 10.30
CA GLY A 55 15.47 15.04 11.06
C GLY A 55 15.67 16.56 11.19
N ALA A 56 14.81 17.39 10.58
CA ALA A 56 14.87 18.85 10.75
C ALA A 56 14.44 19.34 12.15
N GLY A 57 13.98 18.46 13.05
CA GLY A 57 13.56 18.83 14.40
C GLY A 57 12.17 19.44 14.49
N LYS A 58 11.23 19.03 13.63
CA LYS A 58 9.83 19.50 13.62
C LYS A 58 9.11 19.30 14.96
N THR A 59 9.48 18.24 15.69
CA THR A 59 8.89 17.82 16.97
C THR A 59 8.86 18.93 18.02
N VAL A 60 9.84 19.84 18.01
CA VAL A 60 9.90 20.96 18.97
C VAL A 60 8.67 21.88 18.90
N VAL A 61 8.05 22.01 17.72
CA VAL A 61 6.82 22.79 17.53
C VAL A 61 5.63 22.11 18.21
N GLY A 62 5.56 20.78 18.14
CA GLY A 62 4.55 20.00 18.86
C GLY A 62 4.75 20.05 20.38
N GLU A 63 5.99 20.00 20.85
CA GLU A 63 6.32 20.15 22.27
C GLU A 63 5.97 21.55 22.80
N PHE A 64 6.11 22.58 21.98
CA PHE A 64 5.68 23.94 22.33
C PHE A 64 4.16 24.04 22.48
N ALA A 65 3.38 23.35 21.63
CA ALA A 65 1.93 23.27 21.78
C ALA A 65 1.52 22.60 23.11
N VAL A 66 2.25 21.56 23.52
CA VAL A 66 2.08 20.92 24.85
C VAL A 66 2.38 21.92 25.96
N HIS A 67 3.48 22.66 25.87
CA HIS A 67 3.85 23.70 26.83
C HIS A 67 2.75 24.78 26.95
N LEU A 68 2.24 25.29 25.82
CA LEU A 68 1.16 26.27 25.79
C LEU A 68 -0.11 25.76 26.48
N ALA A 69 -0.53 24.52 26.19
CA ALA A 69 -1.72 23.94 26.80
C ALA A 69 -1.59 23.84 28.32
N LEU A 70 -0.45 23.33 28.80
CA LEU A 70 -0.16 23.21 30.23
C LEU A 70 -0.12 24.58 30.92
N ARG A 71 0.51 25.58 30.30
CA ARG A 71 0.55 26.96 30.81
C ARG A 71 -0.84 27.59 30.90
N GLN A 72 -1.75 27.22 30.02
CA GLN A 72 -3.15 27.67 30.03
C GLN A 72 -4.05 26.86 30.97
N GLY A 73 -3.54 25.79 31.59
CA GLY A 73 -4.36 24.86 32.38
C GLY A 73 -5.37 24.06 31.53
N ARG A 74 -5.07 23.87 30.25
CA ARG A 74 -5.90 23.18 29.26
C ARG A 74 -5.24 21.87 28.81
N LYS A 75 -5.94 21.09 27.99
CA LYS A 75 -5.44 19.81 27.48
C LYS A 75 -4.81 19.93 26.10
N CYS A 76 -3.79 19.10 25.86
CA CYS A 76 -3.17 18.87 24.56
C CYS A 76 -3.12 17.37 24.25
N PHE A 77 -3.62 16.98 23.08
CA PHE A 77 -3.46 15.60 22.60
C PHE A 77 -2.39 15.53 21.52
N TYR A 78 -1.44 14.61 21.68
CA TYR A 78 -0.37 14.38 20.72
C TYR A 78 -0.66 13.07 19.97
N THR A 79 -0.99 13.18 18.69
CA THR A 79 -1.32 12.03 17.84
C THR A 79 -0.14 11.64 16.98
N THR A 80 0.12 10.33 16.89
CA THR A 80 1.15 9.77 16.03
C THR A 80 0.56 8.67 15.14
N PRO A 81 1.13 8.43 13.95
CA PRO A 81 0.61 7.42 13.05
C PRO A 81 0.88 6.01 13.56
N ILE A 82 1.83 5.72 14.44
CA ILE A 82 2.13 4.34 14.84
C ILE A 82 2.32 4.22 16.35
N LYS A 83 1.92 3.07 16.91
CA LYS A 83 2.04 2.77 18.35
C LYS A 83 3.46 2.95 18.88
N ALA A 84 4.47 2.52 18.12
CA ALA A 84 5.87 2.68 18.50
C ALA A 84 6.25 4.16 18.69
N LEU A 85 5.77 5.04 17.80
CA LEU A 85 5.93 6.49 17.95
C LEU A 85 5.15 7.05 19.14
N SER A 86 3.94 6.55 19.39
CA SER A 86 3.15 6.95 20.56
C SER A 86 3.90 6.63 21.86
N ASN A 87 4.46 5.42 21.98
CA ASN A 87 5.25 5.02 23.14
C ASN A 87 6.51 5.87 23.30
N GLN A 88 7.23 6.13 22.20
CA GLN A 88 8.43 6.97 22.24
C GLN A 88 8.09 8.40 22.69
N LYS A 89 7.08 9.03 22.07
CA LYS A 89 6.64 10.38 22.45
C LYS A 89 6.09 10.45 23.87
N TYR A 90 5.41 9.41 24.34
CA TYR A 90 5.00 9.31 25.73
C TYR A 90 6.20 9.37 26.67
N ASN A 91 7.22 8.55 26.45
CA ASN A 91 8.43 8.54 27.29
C ASN A 91 9.14 9.90 27.27
N ASP A 92 9.33 10.49 26.08
CA ASP A 92 9.99 11.79 25.93
C ASP A 92 9.22 12.91 26.68
N LEU A 93 7.88 12.89 26.64
CA LEU A 93 7.06 13.86 27.35
C LEU A 93 6.98 13.59 28.86
N VAL A 94 7.02 12.32 29.29
CA VAL A 94 7.10 11.92 30.70
C VAL A 94 8.41 12.39 31.32
N GLU A 95 9.53 12.25 30.60
CA GLU A 95 10.83 12.74 31.05
C GLU A 95 10.81 14.25 31.31
N ARG A 96 10.12 15.01 30.46
CA ARG A 96 10.02 16.48 30.58
C ARG A 96 8.99 16.96 31.60
N TYR A 97 7.79 16.38 31.60
CA TYR A 97 6.62 16.92 32.33
C TYR A 97 6.12 16.05 33.49
N GLY A 98 6.70 14.86 33.68
CA GLY A 98 6.31 13.90 34.72
C GLY A 98 5.17 12.96 34.30
N ALA A 99 5.19 11.74 34.83
CA ALA A 99 4.21 10.69 34.53
C ALA A 99 2.78 11.01 35.02
N GLU A 100 2.64 11.93 35.98
CA GLU A 100 1.35 12.37 36.50
C GLU A 100 0.60 13.29 35.52
N ARG A 101 1.32 13.99 34.64
CA ARG A 101 0.74 14.95 33.67
C ARG A 101 0.59 14.39 32.27
N VAL A 102 1.16 13.23 32.00
CA VAL A 102 1.20 12.62 30.67
C VAL A 102 0.53 11.25 30.70
N GLY A 103 -0.39 11.03 29.76
CA GLY A 103 -1.04 9.76 29.52
C GLY A 103 -0.70 9.17 28.16
N LEU A 104 -0.97 7.88 28.00
CA LEU A 104 -0.84 7.14 26.75
C LEU A 104 -2.14 6.37 26.49
N LEU A 105 -2.78 6.63 25.35
CA LEU A 105 -3.92 5.86 24.87
C LEU A 105 -3.62 5.27 23.50
N THR A 106 -3.40 3.97 23.45
CA THR A 106 -3.31 3.21 22.20
C THR A 106 -4.40 2.14 22.19
N GLY A 107 -4.62 1.48 21.05
CA GLY A 107 -5.57 0.36 21.00
C GLY A 107 -5.24 -0.79 21.97
N ASP A 108 -3.99 -0.90 22.44
CA ASP A 108 -3.57 -2.02 23.32
C ASP A 108 -3.38 -1.59 24.79
N ASN A 109 -2.92 -0.35 25.01
CA ASN A 109 -2.53 0.16 26.33
C ASN A 109 -3.25 1.47 26.65
N ALA A 110 -3.77 1.58 27.87
CA ALA A 110 -4.33 2.82 28.41
C ALA A 110 -3.66 3.16 29.75
N ILE A 111 -2.90 4.25 29.77
CA ILE A 111 -2.15 4.75 30.92
C ILE A 111 -2.56 6.20 31.15
N ASN A 112 -3.02 6.53 32.36
CA ASN A 112 -3.36 7.90 32.78
C ASN A 112 -4.19 8.67 31.73
N GLY A 113 -5.28 8.05 31.23
CA GLY A 113 -6.03 8.54 30.08
C GLY A 113 -6.68 9.92 30.24
N ASP A 114 -6.87 10.39 31.47
CA ASP A 114 -7.48 11.69 31.77
C ASP A 114 -6.46 12.83 31.98
N ALA A 115 -5.16 12.53 31.84
CA ALA A 115 -4.07 13.49 31.95
C ALA A 115 -4.27 14.76 31.10
N PRO A 116 -3.67 15.90 31.49
CA PRO A 116 -3.72 17.11 30.68
C PRO A 116 -2.99 16.96 29.34
N VAL A 117 -1.98 16.09 29.26
CA VAL A 117 -1.31 15.72 28.00
C VAL A 117 -1.56 14.26 27.74
N VAL A 118 -2.08 13.91 26.57
CA VAL A 118 -2.30 12.50 26.20
C VAL A 118 -1.68 12.21 24.84
N VAL A 119 -0.74 11.27 24.82
CA VAL A 119 -0.19 10.72 23.58
C VAL A 119 -1.05 9.57 23.11
N MET A 120 -1.44 9.55 21.84
CA MET A 120 -2.33 8.51 21.32
C MET A 120 -2.12 8.23 19.83
N THR A 121 -2.69 7.13 19.34
CA THR A 121 -2.81 6.93 17.88
C THR A 121 -3.99 7.73 17.35
N THR A 122 -3.94 8.12 16.08
CA THR A 122 -4.99 8.93 15.43
C THR A 122 -6.38 8.26 15.50
N GLU A 123 -6.43 6.93 15.43
CA GLU A 123 -7.67 6.14 15.54
C GLU A 123 -8.36 6.29 16.90
N VAL A 124 -7.59 6.38 17.98
CA VAL A 124 -8.13 6.54 19.33
C VAL A 124 -8.80 7.91 19.44
N LEU A 125 -8.16 8.98 18.93
CA LEU A 125 -8.76 10.31 18.91
C LEU A 125 -10.07 10.35 18.11
N ARG A 126 -10.08 9.77 16.90
CA ARG A 126 -11.30 9.64 16.09
C ARG A 126 -12.42 8.94 16.88
N ASN A 127 -12.12 7.82 17.54
CA ASN A 127 -13.11 7.08 18.33
C ASN A 127 -13.65 7.92 19.49
N MET A 128 -12.80 8.72 20.15
CA MET A 128 -13.22 9.62 21.21
C MET A 128 -14.15 10.73 20.69
N LEU A 129 -13.88 11.28 19.50
CA LEU A 129 -14.72 12.28 18.85
C LEU A 129 -16.10 11.72 18.52
N TYR A 130 -16.18 10.54 17.90
CA TYR A 130 -17.47 9.89 17.62
C TYR A 130 -18.24 9.52 18.90
N ALA A 131 -17.54 9.08 19.93
CA ALA A 131 -18.17 8.69 21.20
C ALA A 131 -18.57 9.89 22.07
N GLY A 132 -18.16 11.12 21.75
CA GLY A 132 -18.34 12.29 22.60
C GLY A 132 -17.67 12.14 23.96
N SER A 133 -16.44 11.61 24.00
CA SER A 133 -15.75 11.30 25.26
C SER A 133 -15.59 12.52 26.17
N ALA A 134 -15.89 12.35 27.47
CA ALA A 134 -15.70 13.40 28.47
C ALA A 134 -14.22 13.83 28.61
N THR A 135 -13.27 12.96 28.24
CA THR A 135 -11.84 13.26 28.26
C THR A 135 -11.46 14.39 27.29
N LEU A 136 -12.28 14.68 26.28
CA LEU A 136 -12.12 15.82 25.35
C LEU A 136 -12.38 17.19 26.02
N GLN A 137 -12.99 17.22 27.20
CA GLN A 137 -13.26 18.46 27.91
C GLN A 137 -11.95 19.20 28.25
N GLY A 138 -11.91 20.49 27.92
CA GLY A 138 -10.74 21.33 28.11
C GLY A 138 -9.65 21.16 27.03
N LEU A 139 -9.86 20.33 26.01
CA LEU A 139 -8.96 20.21 24.86
C LEU A 139 -8.82 21.56 24.14
N SER A 140 -7.58 21.95 23.90
CA SER A 140 -7.22 23.24 23.28
C SER A 140 -6.26 23.08 22.12
N TYR A 141 -5.37 22.08 22.18
CA TYR A 141 -4.41 21.79 21.12
C TYR A 141 -4.45 20.32 20.73
N VAL A 142 -4.34 20.05 19.43
CA VAL A 142 -4.07 18.72 18.90
C VAL A 142 -2.84 18.78 18.02
N VAL A 143 -1.81 18.00 18.38
CA VAL A 143 -0.63 17.80 17.55
C VAL A 143 -0.87 16.58 16.68
N MET A 144 -0.74 16.76 15.37
CA MET A 144 -0.85 15.75 14.33
C MET A 144 0.53 15.54 13.72
N ASP A 145 1.27 14.57 14.26
CA ASP A 145 2.64 14.27 13.83
C ASP A 145 2.67 13.39 12.59
N GLU A 146 3.55 13.66 11.64
CA GLU A 146 3.61 13.00 10.34
C GLU A 146 2.28 13.00 9.57
N VAL A 147 1.62 14.16 9.47
CA VAL A 147 0.33 14.35 8.77
C VAL A 147 0.34 13.90 7.30
N HIS A 148 1.52 13.76 6.68
CA HIS A 148 1.67 13.19 5.35
C HIS A 148 1.19 11.72 5.24
N TYR A 149 0.97 11.03 6.37
CA TYR A 149 0.28 9.74 6.43
C TYR A 149 -1.19 9.79 6.00
N LEU A 150 -1.75 10.99 5.83
CA LEU A 150 -3.05 11.16 5.20
C LEU A 150 -3.13 10.52 3.79
N ALA A 151 -1.99 10.38 3.10
CA ALA A 151 -1.91 9.65 1.83
C ALA A 151 -1.96 8.11 1.95
N ASP A 152 -1.90 7.56 3.16
CA ASP A 152 -1.94 6.10 3.38
C ASP A 152 -3.31 5.54 2.98
N ARG A 153 -3.32 4.47 2.17
CA ARG A 153 -4.54 3.87 1.60
C ARG A 153 -5.52 3.37 2.67
N PHE A 154 -5.03 2.86 3.79
CA PHE A 154 -5.84 2.18 4.80
C PHE A 154 -6.17 3.09 5.97
N ARG A 155 -5.25 3.99 6.33
CA ARG A 155 -5.33 4.79 7.56
C ARG A 155 -5.51 6.28 7.30
N GLY A 156 -5.26 6.74 6.07
CA GLY A 156 -5.33 8.16 5.73
C GLY A 156 -6.71 8.77 5.94
N ALA A 157 -7.79 8.01 5.74
CA ALA A 157 -9.15 8.49 5.98
C ALA A 157 -9.37 8.97 7.42
N VAL A 158 -8.78 8.28 8.40
CA VAL A 158 -8.87 8.62 9.83
C VAL A 158 -8.32 10.02 10.11
N TRP A 159 -7.27 10.44 9.39
CA TRP A 159 -6.66 11.76 9.56
C TRP A 159 -7.63 12.86 9.13
N GLU A 160 -8.24 12.72 7.96
CA GLU A 160 -9.24 13.67 7.47
C GLU A 160 -10.45 13.72 8.40
N GLU A 161 -10.94 12.56 8.87
CA GLU A 161 -12.02 12.51 9.85
C GLU A 161 -11.69 13.31 11.10
N VAL A 162 -10.51 13.12 11.69
CA VAL A 162 -10.12 13.89 12.89
C VAL A 162 -10.06 15.39 12.60
N ILE A 163 -9.44 15.81 11.49
CA ILE A 163 -9.32 17.24 11.15
C ILE A 163 -10.70 17.88 11.00
N ILE A 164 -11.62 17.22 10.30
CA ILE A 164 -12.97 17.74 10.04
C ILE A 164 -13.82 17.76 11.32
N HIS A 165 -13.70 16.75 12.20
CA HIS A 165 -14.58 16.60 13.37
C HIS A 165 -14.08 17.29 14.64
N LEU A 166 -12.83 17.74 14.67
CA LEU A 166 -12.33 18.48 15.82
C LEU A 166 -13.21 19.72 16.04
N PRO A 167 -13.52 20.09 17.29
CA PRO A 167 -14.23 21.35 17.55
C PRO A 167 -13.42 22.54 17.05
N ASP A 168 -14.06 23.59 16.52
CA ASP A 168 -13.40 24.80 16.02
C ASP A 168 -12.53 25.50 17.07
N SER A 169 -12.85 25.31 18.36
CA SER A 169 -12.07 25.85 19.48
C SER A 169 -10.70 25.19 19.67
N VAL A 170 -10.42 24.08 18.97
CA VAL A 170 -9.16 23.33 19.09
C VAL A 170 -8.18 23.79 18.01
N THR A 171 -7.01 24.27 18.44
CA THR A 171 -5.91 24.67 17.55
C THR A 171 -5.16 23.44 17.06
N LEU A 172 -4.99 23.34 15.73
CA LEU A 172 -4.33 22.21 15.10
C LEU A 172 -2.85 22.50 14.82
N VAL A 173 -1.97 21.56 15.19
CA VAL A 173 -0.54 21.61 14.90
C VAL A 173 -0.20 20.43 14.00
N SER A 174 -0.04 20.67 12.70
CA SER A 174 0.23 19.63 11.70
C SER A 174 1.71 19.60 11.35
N LEU A 175 2.41 18.51 11.67
CA LEU A 175 3.82 18.31 11.35
C LEU A 175 3.95 17.34 10.17
N SER A 176 4.72 17.71 9.15
CA SER A 176 4.79 16.96 7.90
C SER A 176 6.22 16.87 7.35
N ALA A 177 6.50 15.80 6.62
CA ALA A 177 7.62 15.78 5.69
C ALA A 177 7.39 16.79 4.56
N THR A 178 8.42 17.06 3.75
CA THR A 178 8.30 17.99 2.60
C THR A 178 7.39 17.41 1.52
N VAL A 179 6.23 18.03 1.31
CA VAL A 179 5.25 17.69 0.26
C VAL A 179 5.18 18.82 -0.78
N SER A 180 4.98 18.49 -2.05
CA SER A 180 5.05 19.47 -3.15
C SER A 180 3.82 20.36 -3.27
N ASN A 181 2.71 19.95 -2.66
CA ASN A 181 1.44 20.66 -2.65
C ASN A 181 1.05 21.11 -1.22
N ALA A 182 2.05 21.51 -0.42
CA ALA A 182 1.82 22.01 0.94
C ALA A 182 0.82 23.18 0.98
N GLU A 183 0.88 24.08 -0.01
CA GLU A 183 -0.08 25.18 -0.16
C GLU A 183 -1.50 24.68 -0.43
N GLU A 184 -1.69 23.67 -1.29
CA GLU A 184 -3.02 23.08 -1.53
C GLU A 184 -3.60 22.46 -0.25
N PHE A 185 -2.77 21.75 0.52
CA PHE A 185 -3.18 21.17 1.78
C PHE A 185 -3.49 22.24 2.83
N ALA A 186 -2.71 23.31 2.86
CA ALA A 186 -2.97 24.46 3.71
C ALA A 186 -4.26 25.20 3.36
N ASP A 187 -4.53 25.44 2.08
CA ASP A 187 -5.78 26.05 1.61
C ASP A 187 -6.99 25.25 2.12
N TRP A 188 -6.89 23.92 2.08
CA TRP A 188 -7.91 23.03 2.64
C TRP A 188 -8.02 23.16 4.16
N LEU A 189 -6.90 23.12 4.90
CA LEU A 189 -6.90 23.33 6.35
C LEU A 189 -7.52 24.69 6.72
N VAL A 190 -7.23 25.75 5.97
CA VAL A 190 -7.82 27.08 6.18
C VAL A 190 -9.32 27.06 5.96
N THR A 191 -9.78 26.33 4.93
CA THR A 191 -11.20 26.19 4.63
C THR A 191 -11.96 25.46 5.73
N VAL A 192 -11.35 24.44 6.35
CA VAL A 192 -12.00 23.58 7.35
C VAL A 192 -11.77 24.06 8.80
N ARG A 193 -10.63 24.68 9.10
CA ARG A 193 -10.18 25.03 10.47
C ARG A 193 -10.00 26.51 10.72
N GLY A 194 -10.13 27.36 9.71
CA GLY A 194 -9.84 28.80 9.82
C GLY A 194 -8.34 29.11 9.80
N GLU A 195 -7.92 30.14 10.53
CA GLU A 195 -6.56 30.70 10.40
C GLU A 195 -5.45 29.67 10.70
N THR A 196 -4.73 29.26 9.66
CA THR A 196 -3.62 28.30 9.72
C THR A 196 -2.40 28.90 9.03
N THR A 197 -1.30 29.06 9.76
CA THR A 197 -0.02 29.52 9.22
C THR A 197 0.73 28.36 8.56
N VAL A 198 1.24 28.58 7.35
CA VAL A 198 2.03 27.57 6.62
C VAL A 198 3.51 27.90 6.74
N VAL A 199 4.27 26.97 7.28
CA VAL A 199 5.73 27.09 7.41
C VAL A 199 6.38 25.97 6.62
N VAL A 200 7.02 26.33 5.50
CA VAL A 200 7.74 25.39 4.64
C VAL A 200 9.24 25.65 4.77
N SER A 201 10.00 24.60 5.08
CA SER A 201 11.46 24.63 5.05
C SER A 201 11.96 23.49 4.18
N GLU A 202 12.83 23.77 3.23
CA GLU A 202 13.52 22.75 2.44
C GLU A 202 14.95 22.47 2.97
N HIS A 203 15.37 23.21 4.00
CA HIS A 203 16.70 23.09 4.55
C HIS A 203 16.85 21.82 5.38
N ARG A 204 17.80 20.97 4.99
CA ARG A 204 18.20 19.78 5.75
C ARG A 204 19.40 20.12 6.63
N PRO A 205 19.31 20.03 7.98
CA PRO A 205 20.40 20.42 8.87
C PRO A 205 21.69 19.63 8.66
N VAL A 206 21.57 18.34 8.34
CA VAL A 206 22.70 17.47 8.00
C VAL A 206 22.66 17.21 6.48
N PRO A 207 23.59 17.73 5.67
CA PRO A 207 23.63 17.48 4.23
C PRO A 207 23.68 15.99 3.90
N LEU A 208 23.14 15.60 2.73
CA LEU A 208 23.09 14.21 2.28
C LEU A 208 23.97 14.02 1.04
N TRP A 209 24.97 13.14 1.14
CA TRP A 209 25.74 12.66 -0.01
C TRP A 209 25.11 11.38 -0.56
N GLN A 210 25.07 11.30 -1.89
CA GLN A 210 24.46 10.21 -2.62
C GLN A 210 25.54 9.41 -3.35
N HIS A 211 25.54 8.10 -3.16
CA HIS A 211 26.57 7.19 -3.61
C HIS A 211 25.97 5.99 -4.35
N MET A 212 26.73 5.43 -5.29
CA MET A 212 26.47 4.10 -5.85
C MET A 212 27.63 3.16 -5.53
N LEU A 213 27.29 1.97 -5.03
CA LEU A 213 28.25 0.89 -4.79
C LEU A 213 28.20 -0.09 -5.97
N ILE A 214 29.26 -0.08 -6.80
CA ILE A 214 29.41 -1.01 -7.92
C ILE A 214 30.56 -1.97 -7.61
N ASP A 215 30.24 -3.26 -7.52
CA ASP A 215 31.18 -4.30 -7.08
C ASP A 215 31.75 -3.92 -5.70
N ARG A 216 33.06 -3.69 -5.56
CA ARG A 216 33.69 -3.31 -4.28
C ARG A 216 34.05 -1.82 -4.18
N ARG A 217 33.66 -1.00 -5.17
CA ARG A 217 33.99 0.44 -5.25
C ARG A 217 32.75 1.31 -5.05
N MET A 218 32.88 2.31 -4.19
CA MET A 218 31.88 3.35 -3.97
C MET A 218 32.20 4.54 -4.87
N PHE A 219 31.17 5.08 -5.53
CA PHE A 219 31.26 6.24 -6.41
C PHE A 219 30.23 7.27 -5.96
N ASP A 220 30.62 8.53 -5.95
CA ASP A 220 29.65 9.61 -5.77
C ASP A 220 28.68 9.63 -6.97
N LEU A 221 27.41 9.83 -6.69
CA LEU A 221 26.38 9.93 -7.72
C LEU A 221 26.52 11.23 -8.52
N PHE A 222 26.88 12.31 -7.81
CA PHE A 222 27.09 13.66 -8.33
C PHE A 222 28.50 14.14 -7.95
N HIS A 223 29.13 14.97 -8.78
CA HIS A 223 30.46 15.53 -8.47
C HIS A 223 30.40 16.76 -7.55
N ASP A 224 29.26 17.46 -7.53
CA ASP A 224 28.99 18.59 -6.63
C ASP A 224 27.47 18.84 -6.48
N ALA A 225 27.12 19.86 -5.70
CA ALA A 225 25.73 20.25 -5.46
C ALA A 225 25.05 20.87 -6.70
N GLU A 226 25.79 21.48 -7.62
CA GLU A 226 25.23 22.09 -8.84
C GLU A 226 24.85 20.99 -9.85
N ALA A 227 25.68 19.96 -9.98
CA ALA A 227 25.42 18.74 -10.73
C ALA A 227 24.20 18.00 -10.17
N ALA A 228 24.05 17.94 -8.84
CA ALA A 228 22.86 17.36 -8.21
C ALA A 228 21.58 18.11 -8.60
N GLN A 229 21.61 19.45 -8.70
CA GLN A 229 20.46 20.24 -9.17
C GLN A 229 20.17 20.02 -10.66
N LYS A 230 21.20 19.84 -11.48
CA LYS A 230 21.09 19.58 -12.92
C LYS A 230 20.86 18.10 -13.26
N HIS A 231 20.80 17.23 -12.26
CA HIS A 231 20.67 15.78 -12.42
C HIS A 231 21.82 15.15 -13.22
N ASP A 232 23.01 15.77 -13.17
CA ASP A 232 24.17 15.33 -13.95
C ASP A 232 24.98 14.27 -13.19
N VAL A 233 24.90 13.04 -13.68
CA VAL A 233 25.55 11.87 -13.05
C VAL A 233 27.06 11.93 -13.26
N HIS A 234 27.82 11.57 -12.22
CA HIS A 234 29.27 11.53 -12.26
C HIS A 234 29.80 10.73 -13.49
N PRO A 235 30.64 11.32 -14.37
CA PRO A 235 31.07 10.66 -15.61
C PRO A 235 31.84 9.35 -15.40
N GLU A 236 32.64 9.25 -14.32
CA GLU A 236 33.35 8.02 -13.97
C GLU A 236 32.38 6.88 -13.63
N LEU A 237 31.29 7.19 -12.93
CA LEU A 237 30.25 6.22 -12.58
C LEU A 237 29.57 5.67 -13.84
N LEU A 238 29.20 6.54 -14.78
CA LEU A 238 28.63 6.12 -16.08
C LEU A 238 29.60 5.30 -16.92
N ARG A 239 30.90 5.61 -16.86
CA ARG A 239 31.94 4.83 -17.55
C ARG A 239 32.06 3.43 -16.94
N TYR A 240 32.17 3.34 -15.62
CA TYR A 240 32.33 2.07 -14.90
C TYR A 240 31.09 1.20 -15.00
N HIS A 241 29.89 1.79 -14.91
CA HIS A 241 28.62 1.11 -15.14
C HIS A 241 28.57 0.42 -16.51
N ARG A 242 28.95 1.13 -17.59
CA ARG A 242 29.01 0.55 -18.95
C ARG A 242 30.02 -0.58 -19.06
N GLU A 243 31.15 -0.49 -18.37
CA GLU A 243 32.15 -1.56 -18.34
C GLU A 243 31.59 -2.81 -17.63
N MET A 244 30.92 -2.63 -16.49
CA MET A 244 30.34 -3.75 -15.74
C MET A 244 29.20 -4.43 -16.49
N LEU A 245 28.34 -3.67 -17.19
CA LEU A 245 27.30 -4.24 -18.05
C LEU A 245 27.91 -5.13 -19.14
N ARG A 246 28.95 -4.66 -19.83
CA ARG A 246 29.67 -5.47 -20.84
C ARG A 246 30.25 -6.76 -20.24
N ARG A 247 30.84 -6.69 -19.04
CA ARG A 247 31.35 -7.88 -18.35
C ARG A 247 30.25 -8.85 -17.98
N ALA A 248 29.09 -8.35 -17.53
CA ALA A 248 27.93 -9.16 -17.19
C ALA A 248 27.32 -9.86 -18.41
N GLU A 249 27.26 -9.18 -19.56
CA GLU A 249 26.81 -9.74 -20.84
C GLU A 249 27.76 -10.83 -21.34
N LEU A 250 29.08 -10.60 -21.27
CA LEU A 250 30.11 -11.56 -21.69
C LEU A 250 30.14 -12.83 -20.82
N ALA A 251 29.70 -12.74 -19.56
CA ALA A 251 29.66 -13.86 -18.62
C ALA A 251 28.47 -14.83 -18.82
N GLY A 252 27.69 -14.68 -19.89
CA GLY A 252 26.40 -15.34 -20.16
C GLY A 252 26.17 -16.76 -19.59
N THR A 253 25.02 -16.93 -18.90
CA THR A 253 24.25 -18.17 -18.59
C THR A 253 24.94 -19.44 -18.05
N ARG A 254 26.27 -19.47 -17.87
CA ARG A 254 26.98 -20.73 -17.57
C ARG A 254 27.25 -21.01 -16.09
N ASN A 255 26.88 -20.12 -15.18
CA ASN A 255 26.76 -20.38 -13.74
C ASN A 255 25.95 -19.23 -13.13
N GLY A 256 25.04 -19.53 -12.20
CA GLY A 256 24.26 -18.54 -11.43
C GLY A 256 25.11 -17.70 -10.48
N ARG A 257 26.20 -17.10 -10.98
CA ARG A 257 27.07 -16.20 -10.23
C ARG A 257 26.33 -14.89 -9.97
N ARG A 258 26.38 -14.50 -8.70
CA ARG A 258 25.71 -13.34 -8.07
C ARG A 258 25.92 -12.07 -8.88
N ARG A 259 24.84 -11.33 -9.17
CA ARG A 259 24.82 -10.13 -10.03
C ARG A 259 25.17 -8.81 -9.30
N GLY A 260 25.63 -8.85 -8.05
CA GLY A 260 25.98 -7.67 -7.25
C GLY A 260 26.87 -8.02 -6.05
N PRO A 261 27.35 -7.02 -5.28
CA PRO A 261 28.24 -7.25 -4.14
C PRO A 261 27.57 -8.08 -3.05
N TYR A 262 28.36 -8.90 -2.36
CA TYR A 262 27.84 -9.73 -1.28
C TYR A 262 27.60 -8.89 -0.02
N ARG A 263 26.50 -9.13 0.71
CA ARG A 263 26.09 -8.27 1.84
C ARG A 263 27.17 -8.06 2.91
N PRO A 264 27.95 -9.07 3.33
CA PRO A 264 29.08 -8.86 4.23
C PRO A 264 30.15 -7.92 3.66
N GLU A 265 30.44 -7.99 2.36
CA GLU A 265 31.41 -7.08 1.71
C GLU A 265 30.92 -5.64 1.68
N ILE A 266 29.60 -5.43 1.57
CA ILE A 266 28.98 -4.11 1.69
C ILE A 266 29.24 -3.56 3.09
N VAL A 267 28.95 -4.34 4.14
CA VAL A 267 29.15 -3.89 5.54
C VAL A 267 30.63 -3.63 5.84
N GLU A 268 31.54 -4.51 5.44
CA GLU A 268 33.00 -4.29 5.56
C GLU A 268 33.45 -3.02 4.83
N ARG A 269 32.86 -2.72 3.66
CA ARG A 269 33.18 -1.51 2.90
C ARG A 269 32.72 -0.27 3.66
N LEU A 270 31.52 -0.29 4.24
CA LEU A 270 31.01 0.83 5.06
C LEU A 270 31.87 1.03 6.30
N ASP A 271 32.26 -0.05 6.98
CA ASP A 271 33.12 0.01 8.16
C ASP A 271 34.48 0.65 7.84
N ARG A 272 35.11 0.21 6.74
CA ARG A 272 36.39 0.77 6.27
C ARG A 272 36.33 2.26 5.94
N GLU A 273 35.20 2.72 5.42
CA GLU A 273 34.95 4.13 5.10
C GLU A 273 34.41 4.92 6.31
N GLY A 274 34.29 4.29 7.49
CA GLY A 274 33.78 4.93 8.70
C GLY A 274 32.30 5.29 8.65
N LEU A 275 31.52 4.64 7.77
CA LEU A 275 30.12 4.97 7.50
C LEU A 275 29.12 4.26 8.42
N LEU A 276 29.59 3.49 9.40
CA LEU A 276 28.75 2.89 10.44
C LEU A 276 28.43 3.91 11.56
N PRO A 277 27.26 3.82 12.23
CA PRO A 277 26.22 2.80 12.05
C PRO A 277 25.40 2.98 10.77
N ALA A 278 24.97 1.88 10.17
CA ALA A 278 24.25 1.88 8.89
C ALA A 278 22.92 1.10 8.94
N ILE A 279 21.93 1.62 8.21
CA ILE A 279 20.66 0.92 7.94
C ILE A 279 20.65 0.46 6.49
N LEU A 280 20.53 -0.84 6.27
CA LEU A 280 20.45 -1.45 4.94
C LEU A 280 19.01 -1.87 4.66
N PHE A 281 18.33 -1.14 3.79
CA PHE A 281 16.95 -1.44 3.42
C PHE A 281 16.86 -2.58 2.42
N ILE A 282 16.13 -3.63 2.83
CA ILE A 282 15.80 -4.81 2.04
C ILE A 282 14.28 -5.00 2.10
N PHE A 283 13.59 -4.91 0.95
CA PHE A 283 12.12 -5.03 0.87
C PHE A 283 11.59 -6.47 1.01
N SER A 284 12.26 -7.29 1.81
CA SER A 284 11.88 -8.67 2.13
C SER A 284 12.31 -9.00 3.56
N ARG A 285 11.36 -9.48 4.39
CA ARG A 285 11.62 -9.90 5.77
C ARG A 285 12.63 -11.05 5.84
N ALA A 286 12.33 -12.13 5.11
CA ALA A 286 13.27 -13.25 4.93
C ALA A 286 14.59 -12.78 4.31
N GLY A 287 14.57 -11.73 3.48
CA GLY A 287 15.77 -11.10 2.95
C GLY A 287 16.65 -10.45 4.03
N CYS A 288 16.04 -9.79 5.03
CA CYS A 288 16.71 -9.20 6.19
C CYS A 288 17.32 -10.28 7.10
N ASP A 289 16.54 -11.32 7.44
CA ASP A 289 17.03 -12.44 8.24
C ASP A 289 18.20 -13.15 7.54
N ALA A 290 18.04 -13.44 6.24
CA ALA A 290 19.11 -14.04 5.44
C ALA A 290 20.35 -13.14 5.35
N ALA A 291 20.20 -11.81 5.39
CA ALA A 291 21.34 -10.89 5.38
C ALA A 291 22.17 -11.00 6.66
N VAL A 292 21.52 -11.07 7.83
CA VAL A 292 22.21 -11.33 9.10
C VAL A 292 22.93 -12.66 9.04
N GLN A 293 22.25 -13.73 8.64
CA GLN A 293 22.85 -15.07 8.55
C GLN A 293 24.05 -15.13 7.58
N GLN A 294 24.00 -14.41 6.46
CA GLN A 294 25.12 -14.29 5.53
C GLN A 294 26.34 -13.62 6.19
N CYS A 295 26.13 -12.60 7.02
CA CYS A 295 27.18 -11.90 7.75
C CYS A 295 27.75 -12.77 8.89
N LEU A 296 26.89 -13.49 9.61
CA LEU A 296 27.30 -14.46 10.63
C LEU A 296 28.18 -15.56 10.04
N ALA A 297 27.76 -16.14 8.91
CA ALA A 297 28.49 -17.16 8.19
C ALA A 297 29.83 -16.67 7.62
N ALA A 298 29.92 -15.37 7.28
CA ALA A 298 31.17 -14.73 6.87
C ALA A 298 32.11 -14.42 8.04
N GLY A 299 31.68 -14.61 9.29
CA GLY A 299 32.49 -14.34 10.48
C GLY A 299 32.61 -12.86 10.84
N LEU A 300 31.74 -12.00 10.30
CA LEU A 300 31.77 -10.57 10.56
C LEU A 300 31.48 -10.28 12.05
N ARG A 301 32.27 -9.39 12.65
CA ARG A 301 32.12 -8.94 14.04
C ARG A 301 32.51 -7.47 14.14
N LEU A 302 31.58 -6.64 14.59
CA LEU A 302 31.70 -5.17 14.64
C LEU A 302 31.74 -4.61 16.07
N THR A 303 31.78 -5.50 17.07
CA THR A 303 31.66 -5.18 18.49
C THR A 303 32.90 -5.57 19.29
N ALA A 304 33.19 -4.78 20.32
CA ALA A 304 34.21 -5.04 21.31
C ALA A 304 33.74 -6.02 22.40
N PRO A 305 34.66 -6.61 23.20
CA PRO A 305 34.29 -7.53 24.29
C PRO A 305 33.37 -6.95 25.37
N ASP A 306 33.56 -5.69 25.74
CA ASP A 306 32.75 -4.93 26.70
C ASP A 306 31.35 -4.63 26.16
N GLU A 307 31.25 -4.16 24.91
CA GLU A 307 29.96 -3.94 24.24
C GLU A 307 29.11 -5.23 24.21
N ARG A 308 29.73 -6.40 24.03
CA ARG A 308 29.04 -7.70 24.06
C ARG A 308 28.41 -8.01 25.41
N VAL A 309 29.09 -7.70 26.51
CA VAL A 309 28.56 -7.92 27.86
C VAL A 309 27.37 -7.00 28.10
N GLU A 310 27.46 -5.74 27.67
CA GLU A 310 26.35 -4.78 27.76
C GLU A 310 25.14 -5.25 26.94
N ILE A 311 25.35 -5.63 25.68
CA ILE A 311 24.31 -6.17 24.79
C ILE A 311 23.59 -7.34 25.44
N ARG A 312 24.34 -8.33 25.94
CA ARG A 312 23.76 -9.50 26.60
C ARG A 312 22.93 -9.12 27.82
N THR A 313 23.42 -8.20 28.64
CA THR A 313 22.71 -7.73 29.84
C THR A 313 21.37 -7.10 29.49
N ILE A 314 21.33 -6.25 28.45
CA ILE A 314 20.11 -5.61 27.96
C ILE A 314 19.14 -6.67 27.42
N VAL A 315 19.63 -7.58 26.57
CA VAL A 315 18.81 -8.65 25.97
C VAL A 315 18.17 -9.51 27.06
N GLU A 316 18.98 -10.04 28.00
CA GLU A 316 18.50 -10.90 29.08
C GLU A 316 17.49 -10.19 29.99
N SER A 317 17.73 -8.91 30.30
CA SER A 317 16.78 -8.11 31.10
C SER A 317 15.44 -7.95 30.38
N ARG A 318 15.44 -7.69 29.07
CA ARG A 318 14.23 -7.47 28.28
C ARG A 318 13.48 -8.76 27.98
N THR A 319 14.17 -9.89 27.86
CA THR A 319 13.55 -11.20 27.55
C THR A 319 13.29 -12.09 28.77
N LYS A 320 13.65 -11.66 29.99
CA LYS A 320 13.53 -12.43 31.24
C LYS A 320 12.15 -13.08 31.48
N HIS A 321 11.09 -12.44 30.99
CA HIS A 321 9.71 -12.90 31.20
C HIS A 321 9.20 -13.86 30.12
N ILE A 322 9.95 -14.07 29.03
CA ILE A 322 9.57 -15.01 27.97
C ILE A 322 9.97 -16.43 28.42
N PRO A 323 9.05 -17.42 28.39
CA PRO A 323 9.38 -18.80 28.71
C PRO A 323 10.53 -19.33 27.86
N SER A 324 11.43 -20.12 28.46
CA SER A 324 12.59 -20.68 27.76
C SER A 324 12.21 -21.59 26.58
N GLU A 325 11.08 -22.30 26.67
CA GLU A 325 10.53 -23.11 25.59
C GLU A 325 10.09 -22.28 24.37
N ASP A 326 9.56 -21.08 24.60
CA ASP A 326 9.17 -20.15 23.54
C ASP A 326 10.42 -19.54 22.88
N LEU A 327 11.43 -19.16 23.67
CA LEU A 327 12.68 -18.56 23.17
C LEU A 327 13.37 -19.42 22.09
N GLN A 328 13.34 -20.75 22.24
CA GLN A 328 13.91 -21.66 21.24
C GLN A 328 13.18 -21.58 19.89
N VAL A 329 11.84 -21.54 19.91
CA VAL A 329 11.02 -21.45 18.69
C VAL A 329 11.14 -20.09 18.01
N LEU A 330 11.44 -19.05 18.80
CA LEU A 330 11.57 -17.67 18.36
C LEU A 330 12.92 -17.35 17.70
N GLY A 331 13.86 -18.30 17.63
CA GLY A 331 15.20 -18.07 17.09
C GLY A 331 16.04 -17.12 17.95
N TYR A 332 15.81 -17.12 19.26
CA TYR A 332 16.45 -16.20 20.21
C TYR A 332 17.99 -16.30 20.18
N TRP A 333 18.54 -17.51 20.04
CA TRP A 333 19.98 -17.73 20.13
C TRP A 333 20.73 -17.19 18.92
N GLU A 334 20.20 -17.41 17.72
CA GLU A 334 20.73 -16.84 16.48
C GLU A 334 20.59 -15.32 16.45
N TRP A 335 19.48 -14.81 16.97
CA TRP A 335 19.26 -13.38 17.12
C TRP A 335 20.26 -12.74 18.09
N LEU A 336 20.50 -13.36 19.25
CA LEU A 336 21.50 -12.91 20.23
C LEU A 336 22.93 -12.94 19.66
N ASP A 337 23.35 -14.00 18.94
CA ASP A 337 24.68 -14.03 18.29
C ASP A 337 24.83 -12.92 17.23
N GLY A 338 23.75 -12.60 16.50
CA GLY A 338 23.69 -11.41 15.64
C GLY A 338 23.99 -10.13 16.40
N LEU A 339 23.21 -9.87 17.46
CA LEU A 339 23.34 -8.67 18.27
C LEU A 339 24.72 -8.53 18.88
N GLU A 340 25.27 -9.61 19.47
CA GLU A 340 26.60 -9.63 20.06
C GLU A 340 27.71 -9.36 19.03
N ARG A 341 27.45 -9.47 17.73
CA ARG A 341 28.40 -9.11 16.66
C ARG A 341 28.13 -7.73 16.06
N GLY A 342 27.13 -7.01 16.57
CA GLY A 342 26.72 -5.68 16.11
C GLY A 342 25.83 -5.71 14.87
N LEU A 343 25.15 -6.82 14.61
CA LEU A 343 24.31 -7.05 13.43
C LEU A 343 22.87 -7.36 13.83
N ALA A 344 21.90 -6.74 13.19
CA ALA A 344 20.49 -7.04 13.48
C ALA A 344 19.62 -7.03 12.23
N ALA A 345 18.56 -7.82 12.23
CA ALA A 345 17.41 -7.62 11.35
C ALA A 345 16.40 -6.70 12.05
N HIS A 346 15.62 -5.93 11.29
CA HIS A 346 14.49 -5.16 11.79
C HIS A 346 13.32 -5.19 10.80
N HIS A 347 12.26 -5.91 11.15
CA HIS A 347 11.04 -5.93 10.35
C HIS A 347 9.81 -6.30 11.16
N ALA A 348 8.64 -5.98 10.61
CA ALA A 348 7.35 -6.23 11.26
C ALA A 348 7.04 -7.71 11.59
N GLY A 349 7.75 -8.68 10.99
CA GLY A 349 7.65 -10.11 11.34
C GLY A 349 8.39 -10.52 12.62
N MET A 350 9.19 -9.64 13.22
CA MET A 350 9.85 -9.89 14.51
C MET A 350 8.90 -9.64 15.67
N LEU A 351 9.15 -10.31 16.80
CA LEU A 351 8.46 -10.00 18.04
C LEU A 351 8.68 -8.54 18.46
N PRO A 352 7.66 -7.86 19.02
CA PRO A 352 7.78 -6.51 19.56
C PRO A 352 8.99 -6.34 20.50
N ALA A 353 9.14 -7.24 21.47
CA ALA A 353 10.28 -7.25 22.40
C ALA A 353 11.64 -7.24 21.69
N PHE A 354 11.78 -8.03 20.62
CA PHE A 354 13.05 -8.13 19.89
C PHE A 354 13.31 -6.86 19.07
N LYS A 355 12.27 -6.25 18.50
CA LYS A 355 12.41 -4.98 17.78
C LYS A 355 12.82 -3.85 18.72
N GLU A 356 12.18 -3.74 19.89
CA GLU A 356 12.50 -2.73 20.89
C GLU A 356 13.94 -2.87 21.40
N VAL A 357 14.42 -4.10 21.59
CA VAL A 357 15.84 -4.35 21.92
C VAL A 357 16.77 -3.90 20.79
N VAL A 358 16.45 -4.22 19.52
CA VAL A 358 17.26 -3.76 18.38
C VAL A 358 17.29 -2.24 18.30
N GLU A 359 16.16 -1.58 18.51
CA GLU A 359 16.00 -0.13 18.54
C GLU A 359 16.86 0.50 19.65
N GLU A 360 16.75 -0.01 20.88
CA GLU A 360 17.54 0.42 22.05
C GLU A 360 19.05 0.26 21.80
N LEU A 361 19.47 -0.90 21.31
CA LEU A 361 20.89 -1.18 21.04
C LEU A 361 21.45 -0.34 19.89
N PHE A 362 20.63 -0.01 18.88
CA PHE A 362 21.06 0.85 17.77
C PHE A 362 21.23 2.31 18.21
N VAL A 363 20.29 2.83 19.00
CA VAL A 363 20.37 4.20 19.54
C VAL A 363 21.58 4.36 20.45
N ARG A 364 21.89 3.35 21.28
CA ARG A 364 23.12 3.29 22.09
C ARG A 364 24.40 3.10 21.27
N GLY A 365 24.28 2.87 19.96
CA GLY A 365 25.42 2.64 19.07
C GLY A 365 26.08 1.26 19.24
N LEU A 366 25.45 0.31 19.93
CA LEU A 366 25.97 -1.06 20.14
C LEU A 366 25.76 -1.94 18.90
N VAL A 367 24.62 -1.79 18.21
CA VAL A 367 24.38 -2.41 16.90
C VAL A 367 24.87 -1.47 15.81
N LYS A 368 25.79 -1.95 14.96
CA LYS A 368 26.47 -1.14 13.94
C LYS A 368 25.83 -1.26 12.57
N ALA A 369 25.21 -2.39 12.23
CA ALA A 369 24.47 -2.54 10.98
C ALA A 369 23.12 -3.24 11.17
N VAL A 370 22.06 -2.58 10.68
CA VAL A 370 20.68 -3.09 10.74
C VAL A 370 20.17 -3.35 9.34
N PHE A 371 19.69 -4.56 9.08
CA PHE A 371 19.00 -4.94 7.84
C PHE A 371 17.50 -4.77 8.05
N ALA A 372 16.90 -3.77 7.43
CA ALA A 372 15.54 -3.36 7.74
C ALA A 372 14.60 -3.40 6.54
N THR A 373 13.32 -3.67 6.79
CA THR A 373 12.26 -3.36 5.81
C THR A 373 11.88 -1.87 5.86
N GLU A 374 11.17 -1.38 4.84
CA GLU A 374 10.68 0.01 4.74
C GLU A 374 9.96 0.50 5.99
N THR A 375 9.30 -0.39 6.74
CA THR A 375 8.59 -0.06 7.99
C THR A 375 9.46 0.63 9.04
N LEU A 376 10.79 0.51 8.98
CA LEU A 376 11.68 1.23 9.88
C LEU A 376 11.79 2.73 9.52
N ALA A 377 11.67 3.09 8.24
CA ALA A 377 11.71 4.48 7.79
C ALA A 377 10.48 5.29 8.26
N LEU A 378 9.44 4.60 8.72
CA LEU A 378 8.11 5.09 9.01
C LEU A 378 7.89 5.61 10.45
N GLY A 379 8.92 6.13 11.12
CA GLY A 379 8.70 7.00 12.27
C GLY A 379 9.68 6.88 13.43
N ILE A 380 10.29 5.72 13.67
CA ILE A 380 11.09 5.51 14.89
C ILE A 380 12.38 6.35 14.85
N ASN A 381 12.76 6.97 15.97
CA ASN A 381 14.00 7.76 16.08
C ASN A 381 15.26 6.88 16.10
N MET A 382 15.56 6.25 14.96
CA MET A 382 16.80 5.52 14.68
C MET A 382 17.58 6.19 13.53
N PRO A 383 18.18 7.37 13.74
CA PRO A 383 19.02 7.99 12.73
C PRO A 383 20.35 7.22 12.62
N ALA A 384 20.80 6.98 11.39
CA ALA A 384 22.03 6.27 11.09
C ALA A 384 23.03 7.22 10.45
N ARG A 385 24.34 6.93 10.47
CA ARG A 385 25.31 7.72 9.69
C ARG A 385 25.11 7.47 8.19
N CYS A 386 24.83 6.22 7.82
CA CYS A 386 24.62 5.79 6.45
C CYS A 386 23.31 5.01 6.27
N VAL A 387 22.66 5.21 5.12
CA VAL A 387 21.55 4.37 4.65
C VAL A 387 21.99 3.67 3.36
N VAL A 388 21.63 2.40 3.21
CA VAL A 388 21.90 1.61 1.99
C VAL A 388 20.59 1.10 1.41
N LEU A 389 20.39 1.24 0.10
CA LEU A 389 19.26 0.66 -0.63
C LEU A 389 19.76 -0.50 -1.50
N GLU A 390 19.36 -1.73 -1.18
CA GLU A 390 19.78 -2.92 -1.95
C GLU A 390 19.08 -3.00 -3.31
N ARG A 391 17.83 -2.53 -3.38
CA ARG A 391 17.01 -2.48 -4.59
C ARG A 391 16.18 -1.20 -4.59
N LEU A 392 15.70 -0.80 -5.77
CA LEU A 392 14.78 0.33 -5.94
C LEU A 392 13.39 -0.11 -6.41
N VAL A 393 13.09 -1.41 -6.30
CA VAL A 393 11.81 -2.01 -6.67
C VAL A 393 11.26 -2.75 -5.46
N LYS A 394 9.99 -2.52 -5.12
CA LYS A 394 9.30 -3.19 -4.02
C LYS A 394 8.02 -3.87 -4.48
N TYR A 395 7.52 -4.83 -3.70
CA TYR A 395 6.22 -5.45 -3.93
C TYR A 395 5.16 -4.70 -3.11
N ASN A 396 4.12 -4.20 -3.76
CA ASN A 396 3.06 -3.42 -3.09
C ASN A 396 1.82 -4.24 -2.70
N GLY A 397 1.88 -5.58 -2.83
CA GLY A 397 0.73 -6.47 -2.61
C GLY A 397 0.18 -7.06 -3.91
N GLU A 398 0.30 -6.33 -5.03
CA GLU A 398 -0.25 -6.72 -6.34
C GLU A 398 0.86 -6.88 -7.40
N ALA A 399 1.85 -5.97 -7.39
CA ALA A 399 2.91 -5.94 -8.39
C ALA A 399 4.24 -5.47 -7.80
N HIS A 400 5.33 -5.79 -8.52
CA HIS A 400 6.61 -5.14 -8.31
C HIS A 400 6.60 -3.76 -8.95
N VAL A 401 6.74 -2.72 -8.13
CA VAL A 401 6.72 -1.31 -8.51
C VAL A 401 8.02 -0.63 -8.12
N ASP A 402 8.45 0.34 -8.93
CA ASP A 402 9.60 1.19 -8.60
C ASP A 402 9.30 2.06 -7.38
N LEU A 403 10.33 2.34 -6.59
CA LEU A 403 10.23 3.31 -5.50
C LEU A 403 9.91 4.69 -6.05
N THR A 404 8.98 5.35 -5.40
CA THR A 404 8.69 6.76 -5.68
C THR A 404 9.79 7.67 -5.09
N PRO A 405 9.97 8.90 -5.60
CA PRO A 405 10.90 9.85 -4.99
C PRO A 405 10.59 10.17 -3.53
N GLY A 406 9.31 10.15 -3.15
CA GLY A 406 8.88 10.35 -1.76
C GLY A 406 9.38 9.24 -0.84
N GLU A 407 9.16 7.98 -1.22
CA GLU A 407 9.66 6.81 -0.47
C GLU A 407 11.19 6.82 -0.41
N TYR A 408 11.87 7.14 -1.52
CA TYR A 408 13.32 7.28 -1.55
C TYR A 408 13.82 8.35 -0.56
N THR A 409 13.19 9.52 -0.52
CA THR A 409 13.53 10.62 0.40
C THR A 409 13.24 10.26 1.85
N GLN A 410 12.16 9.52 2.13
CA GLN A 410 11.87 9.02 3.49
C GLN A 410 12.92 8.03 3.99
N LEU A 411 13.33 7.08 3.14
CA LEU A 411 14.34 6.07 3.47
C LEU A 411 15.71 6.72 3.69
N THR A 412 16.18 7.51 2.73
CA THR A 412 17.49 8.18 2.78
C THR A 412 17.54 9.32 3.80
N GLY A 413 16.39 9.90 4.15
CA GLY A 413 16.23 10.92 5.17
C GLY A 413 16.72 10.48 6.56
N ARG A 414 16.86 9.18 6.81
CA ARG A 414 17.42 8.59 8.05
C ARG A 414 18.94 8.70 8.17
N ALA A 415 19.65 9.06 7.09
CA ALA A 415 21.11 9.17 7.08
C ALA A 415 21.59 10.55 7.58
N GLY A 416 22.51 10.58 8.53
CA GLY A 416 23.01 11.79 9.17
C GLY A 416 22.27 12.09 10.47
N ARG A 417 22.95 11.89 11.60
CA ARG A 417 22.45 12.14 12.95
C ARG A 417 22.70 13.59 13.33
N ARG A 418 21.64 14.37 13.54
CA ARG A 418 21.75 15.78 13.96
C ARG A 418 22.54 15.89 15.27
N GLY A 419 23.53 16.79 15.29
CA GLY A 419 24.40 17.00 16.45
C GLY A 419 25.55 15.99 16.60
N ILE A 420 25.61 14.94 15.78
CA ILE A 420 26.67 13.92 15.81
C ILE A 420 27.42 13.86 14.48
N ASP A 421 26.70 13.76 13.36
CA ASP A 421 27.29 13.66 12.03
C ASP A 421 27.28 15.03 11.35
N VAL A 422 28.38 15.38 10.67
CA VAL A 422 28.48 16.58 9.83
C VAL A 422 27.77 16.40 8.48
N GLU A 423 27.67 15.16 8.02
CA GLU A 423 27.05 14.77 6.77
C GLU A 423 26.47 13.36 6.88
N GLY A 424 25.39 13.10 6.15
CA GLY A 424 24.78 11.79 6.02
C GLY A 424 25.09 11.18 4.65
N HIS A 425 25.07 9.86 4.56
CA HIS A 425 25.38 9.15 3.32
C HIS A 425 24.24 8.20 2.92
N ALA A 426 23.83 8.24 1.66
CA ALA A 426 22.90 7.30 1.07
C ALA A 426 23.59 6.53 -0.05
N VAL A 427 23.60 5.20 0.05
CA VAL A 427 24.31 4.30 -0.86
C VAL A 427 23.31 3.41 -1.59
N VAL A 428 23.29 3.46 -2.92
CA VAL A 428 22.49 2.53 -3.73
C VAL A 428 23.38 1.40 -4.24
N VAL A 429 22.99 0.16 -3.96
CA VAL A 429 23.72 -1.02 -4.42
C VAL A 429 23.41 -1.25 -5.89
N TRP A 430 24.44 -1.40 -6.70
CA TRP A 430 24.28 -1.61 -8.13
C TRP A 430 23.75 -3.00 -8.48
N ALA A 431 22.86 -3.03 -9.46
CA ALA A 431 22.41 -4.21 -10.18
C ALA A 431 22.47 -3.95 -11.69
N PRO A 432 22.63 -4.98 -12.55
CA PRO A 432 22.66 -4.81 -14.00
C PRO A 432 21.42 -4.12 -14.57
N GLU A 433 20.27 -4.29 -13.92
CA GLU A 433 19.00 -3.71 -14.34
C GLU A 433 18.85 -2.23 -13.94
N LEU A 434 19.80 -1.67 -13.17
CA LEU A 434 19.73 -0.33 -12.61
C LEU A 434 20.60 0.68 -13.37
N ASP A 435 19.96 1.71 -13.95
CA ASP A 435 20.63 2.86 -14.58
C ASP A 435 20.95 3.95 -13.53
N PRO A 436 22.23 4.39 -13.39
CA PRO A 436 22.60 5.53 -12.54
C PRO A 436 21.79 6.81 -12.76
N ARG A 437 21.30 7.07 -13.99
CA ARG A 437 20.47 8.24 -14.31
C ARG A 437 19.09 8.18 -13.66
N HIS A 438 18.53 6.98 -13.54
CA HIS A 438 17.27 6.77 -12.83
C HIS A 438 17.45 7.04 -11.33
N VAL A 439 18.56 6.58 -10.74
CA VAL A 439 18.92 6.87 -9.35
C VAL A 439 19.06 8.38 -9.11
N ALA A 440 19.72 9.10 -10.03
CA ALA A 440 19.82 10.55 -9.96
C ALA A 440 18.47 11.26 -10.03
N GLY A 441 17.53 10.77 -10.86
CA GLY A 441 16.16 11.29 -10.89
C GLY A 441 15.42 11.15 -9.56
N LEU A 442 15.56 10.00 -8.91
CA LEU A 442 14.98 9.76 -7.57
C LEU A 442 15.64 10.62 -6.50
N ALA A 443 16.97 10.74 -6.51
CA ALA A 443 17.73 11.50 -5.51
C ALA A 443 17.53 13.02 -5.61
N SER A 444 17.16 13.52 -6.79
CA SER A 444 16.99 14.96 -7.04
C SER A 444 15.57 15.44 -6.76
N THR A 445 14.57 14.58 -6.87
CA THR A 445 13.15 14.92 -6.66
C THR A 445 12.81 14.80 -5.17
N ARG A 446 12.75 15.93 -4.46
CA ARG A 446 12.63 15.96 -2.98
C ARG A 446 11.19 16.08 -2.45
N THR A 447 10.21 16.34 -3.31
CA THR A 447 8.83 16.61 -2.91
C THR A 447 7.84 15.84 -3.76
N TYR A 448 6.73 15.43 -3.16
CA TYR A 448 5.67 14.66 -3.81
C TYR A 448 4.30 15.21 -3.39
N PRO A 449 3.27 15.09 -4.25
CA PRO A 449 1.95 15.60 -3.91
C PRO A 449 1.27 14.66 -2.91
N LEU A 450 0.79 15.22 -1.80
CA LEU A 450 -0.11 14.58 -0.87
C LEU A 450 -1.46 14.36 -1.57
N LYS A 451 -1.90 13.10 -1.68
CA LYS A 451 -3.19 12.72 -2.26
C LYS A 451 -4.07 12.10 -1.18
N SER A 452 -5.30 12.55 -1.05
CA SER A 452 -6.27 11.93 -0.17
C SER A 452 -6.54 10.47 -0.54
N SER A 453 -6.62 9.60 0.48
CA SER A 453 -7.12 8.23 0.37
C SER A 453 -8.57 8.05 0.85
N PHE A 454 -9.23 9.15 1.21
CA PHE A 454 -10.52 9.17 1.89
C PHE A 454 -11.64 8.53 1.06
N ARG A 455 -12.34 7.55 1.66
CA ARG A 455 -13.47 6.84 1.06
C ARG A 455 -14.54 6.52 2.11
N PRO A 456 -15.84 6.59 1.77
CA PRO A 456 -16.87 6.31 2.75
C PRO A 456 -16.95 4.83 3.11
N SER A 457 -16.77 4.49 4.39
CA SER A 457 -17.01 3.16 4.95
C SER A 457 -18.36 3.07 5.66
N TYR A 458 -18.82 1.86 5.99
CA TYR A 458 -20.10 1.64 6.67
C TYR A 458 -20.09 2.20 8.10
N ASN A 459 -19.08 1.88 8.91
CA ASN A 459 -18.93 2.42 10.26
C ASN A 459 -18.86 3.95 10.26
N MET A 460 -18.06 4.53 9.36
CA MET A 460 -17.96 5.99 9.23
C MET A 460 -19.33 6.59 8.88
N ALA A 461 -20.02 6.05 7.88
CA ALA A 461 -21.32 6.56 7.47
C ALA A 461 -22.35 6.53 8.61
N VAL A 462 -22.41 5.45 9.39
CA VAL A 462 -23.33 5.36 10.54
C VAL A 462 -22.94 6.32 11.67
N ASN A 463 -21.65 6.47 11.97
CA ASN A 463 -21.20 7.40 13.00
C ASN A 463 -21.46 8.87 12.63
N LEU A 464 -21.22 9.24 11.36
CA LEU A 464 -21.53 10.57 10.84
C LEU A 464 -23.04 10.86 10.91
N VAL A 465 -23.86 9.95 10.39
CA VAL A 465 -25.32 10.10 10.42
C VAL A 465 -25.84 10.16 11.86
N GLY A 466 -25.24 9.39 12.78
CA GLY A 466 -25.62 9.39 14.19
C GLY A 466 -25.25 10.65 14.96
N SER A 467 -24.18 11.33 14.56
CA SER A 467 -23.67 12.53 15.24
C SER A 467 -24.32 13.83 14.72
N VAL A 468 -24.40 13.99 13.39
CA VAL A 468 -24.83 15.25 12.76
C VAL A 468 -26.06 15.10 11.86
N GLY A 469 -26.52 13.88 11.58
CA GLY A 469 -27.60 13.59 10.64
C GLY A 469 -27.14 13.47 9.19
N ILE A 470 -27.97 12.88 8.33
CA ILE A 470 -27.56 12.49 6.97
C ILE A 470 -27.18 13.67 6.06
N SER A 471 -27.91 14.79 6.14
CA SER A 471 -27.63 15.97 5.30
C SER A 471 -26.32 16.65 5.69
N ALA A 472 -26.13 16.91 6.99
CA ALA A 472 -24.89 17.50 7.49
C ALA A 472 -23.70 16.54 7.30
N ALA A 473 -23.89 15.23 7.49
CA ALA A 473 -22.85 14.23 7.21
C ALA A 473 -22.39 14.30 5.76
N ARG A 474 -23.33 14.46 4.81
CA ARG A 474 -23.01 14.64 3.40
C ARG A 474 -22.22 15.92 3.15
N GLU A 475 -22.62 17.04 3.75
CA GLU A 475 -21.90 18.32 3.63
C GLU A 475 -20.47 18.24 4.20
N LEU A 476 -20.27 17.55 5.32
CA LEU A 476 -18.94 17.31 5.89
C LEU A 476 -18.04 16.52 4.92
N LEU A 477 -18.57 15.53 4.22
CA LEU A 477 -17.81 14.78 3.21
C LEU A 477 -17.46 15.66 2.00
N GLU A 478 -18.34 16.60 1.64
CA GLU A 478 -18.06 17.59 0.60
C GLU A 478 -16.94 18.57 1.01
N SER A 479 -16.67 18.73 2.31
CA SER A 479 -15.52 19.49 2.84
C SER A 479 -14.22 18.69 2.97
N SER A 480 -14.21 17.39 2.60
CA SER A 480 -13.03 16.53 2.68
C SER A 480 -11.88 16.98 1.76
N PHE A 481 -10.65 16.55 2.08
CA PHE A 481 -9.50 16.87 1.23
C PHE A 481 -9.63 16.16 -0.13
N ALA A 482 -10.19 14.94 -0.15
CA ALA A 482 -10.54 14.24 -1.39
C ALA A 482 -11.41 15.11 -2.31
N GLN A 483 -12.47 15.72 -1.78
CA GLN A 483 -13.37 16.56 -2.57
C GLN A 483 -12.69 17.87 -2.98
N PHE A 484 -11.93 18.50 -2.09
CA PHE A 484 -11.15 19.71 -2.38
C PHE A 484 -10.19 19.50 -3.56
N GLN A 485 -9.43 18.40 -3.57
CA GLN A 485 -8.54 18.04 -4.68
C GLN A 485 -9.32 17.74 -5.96
N ALA A 486 -10.47 17.07 -5.85
CA ALA A 486 -11.33 16.79 -7.00
C ALA A 486 -11.80 18.11 -7.66
N ASP A 487 -12.27 19.07 -6.88
CA ASP A 487 -12.78 20.36 -7.35
C ASP A 487 -11.67 21.23 -7.96
N ARG A 488 -10.49 21.29 -7.33
CA ARG A 488 -9.33 21.99 -7.90
C ARG A 488 -8.89 21.37 -9.23
N SER A 489 -8.92 20.04 -9.33
CA SER A 489 -8.61 19.33 -10.58
C SER A 489 -9.63 19.61 -11.69
N VAL A 490 -10.91 19.81 -11.34
CA VAL A 490 -11.98 20.17 -12.27
C VAL A 490 -11.71 21.52 -12.91
N VAL A 491 -11.20 22.52 -12.18
CA VAL A 491 -10.84 23.83 -12.75
C VAL A 491 -9.78 23.70 -13.85
N GLY A 492 -8.75 22.89 -13.62
CA GLY A 492 -7.71 22.61 -14.62
C GLY A 492 -8.25 21.92 -15.86
N LEU A 493 -9.10 20.90 -15.67
CA LEU A 493 -9.78 20.19 -16.75
C LEU A 493 -10.74 21.10 -17.53
N ALA A 494 -11.50 21.96 -16.84
CA ALA A 494 -12.41 22.91 -17.47
C ALA A 494 -11.66 23.93 -18.35
N ARG A 495 -10.52 24.46 -17.88
CA ARG A 495 -9.63 25.29 -18.71
C ARG A 495 -9.09 24.54 -19.92
N GLN A 496 -8.73 23.25 -19.76
CA GLN A 496 -8.31 22.43 -20.89
C GLN A 496 -9.44 22.22 -21.89
N VAL A 497 -10.67 21.95 -21.42
CA VAL A 497 -11.87 21.83 -22.27
C VAL A 497 -12.08 23.13 -23.04
N GLN A 498 -11.99 24.29 -22.40
CA GLN A 498 -12.12 25.58 -23.09
C GLN A 498 -11.04 25.76 -24.17
N ARG A 499 -9.77 25.51 -23.86
CA ARG A 499 -8.68 25.58 -24.86
C ARG A 499 -8.89 24.63 -26.04
N ASN A 500 -9.37 23.42 -25.76
CA ASN A 500 -9.68 22.47 -26.82
C ASN A 500 -10.84 22.97 -27.68
N VAL A 501 -11.89 23.54 -27.09
CA VAL A 501 -13.03 24.14 -27.81
C VAL A 501 -12.56 25.25 -28.76
N ASP A 502 -11.69 26.14 -28.29
CA ASP A 502 -11.13 27.21 -29.12
C ASP A 502 -10.29 26.65 -30.29
N THR A 503 -9.53 25.58 -30.03
CA THR A 503 -8.72 24.88 -31.06
C THR A 503 -9.60 24.12 -32.05
N ILE A 504 -10.68 23.49 -31.59
CA ILE A 504 -11.68 22.80 -32.44
C ILE A 504 -12.31 23.81 -33.40
N ALA A 505 -12.68 24.99 -32.91
CA ALA A 505 -13.22 26.07 -33.75
C ALA A 505 -12.22 26.51 -34.83
N THR A 506 -10.93 26.61 -34.48
CA THR A 506 -9.87 26.95 -35.44
C THR A 506 -9.72 25.87 -36.51
N TYR A 507 -9.68 24.59 -36.14
CA TYR A 507 -9.63 23.50 -37.12
C TYR A 507 -10.88 23.42 -38.00
N GLY A 508 -12.05 23.80 -37.46
CA GLY A 508 -13.29 23.86 -38.24
C GLY A 508 -13.27 24.89 -39.37
N ALA A 509 -12.54 25.99 -39.22
CA ALA A 509 -12.35 26.95 -40.31
C ALA A 509 -11.55 26.35 -41.48
N GLU A 510 -10.56 25.51 -41.17
CA GLU A 510 -9.67 24.84 -42.13
C GLU A 510 -10.29 23.60 -42.79
N THR A 511 -11.41 23.07 -42.26
CA THR A 511 -12.16 21.95 -42.89
C THR A 511 -13.16 22.41 -43.94
N THR A 512 -13.27 23.71 -44.20
CA THR A 512 -14.21 24.23 -45.20
C THR A 512 -13.81 23.78 -46.62
N CYS A 513 -14.74 23.14 -47.32
CA CYS A 513 -14.56 22.72 -48.70
C CYS A 513 -15.43 23.57 -49.63
N HIS A 514 -14.88 23.98 -50.77
CA HIS A 514 -15.60 24.74 -51.79
C HIS A 514 -16.76 23.97 -52.43
N LEU A 515 -16.83 22.64 -52.26
CA LEU A 515 -17.86 21.77 -52.85
C LEU A 515 -19.02 21.43 -51.90
N GLY A 516 -18.93 21.79 -50.61
CA GLY A 516 -19.98 21.50 -49.63
C GLY A 516 -19.44 21.18 -48.23
N ASP A 517 -20.30 20.58 -47.40
CA ASP A 517 -19.97 20.24 -46.02
C ASP A 517 -18.96 19.08 -45.94
N PHE A 518 -17.70 19.40 -45.64
CA PHE A 518 -16.68 18.37 -45.51
C PHE A 518 -16.80 17.57 -44.20
N ASP A 519 -17.41 18.15 -43.16
CA ASP A 519 -17.59 17.46 -41.88
C ASP A 519 -18.58 16.30 -42.05
N GLU A 520 -19.67 16.49 -42.82
CA GLU A 520 -20.60 15.41 -43.20
C GLU A 520 -19.90 14.31 -44.02
N TYR A 521 -19.04 14.71 -44.98
CA TYR A 521 -18.22 13.76 -45.74
C TYR A 521 -17.30 12.93 -44.84
N PHE A 522 -16.66 13.58 -43.86
CA PHE A 522 -15.75 12.93 -42.91
C PHE A 522 -16.50 12.01 -41.93
N ASP A 523 -17.71 12.36 -41.50
CA ASP A 523 -18.58 11.49 -40.68
C ASP A 523 -18.84 10.14 -41.36
N TYR A 524 -19.15 10.14 -42.66
CA TYR A 524 -19.28 8.88 -43.41
C TYR A 524 -17.98 8.03 -43.36
N ARG A 525 -16.79 8.65 -43.46
CA ARG A 525 -15.50 7.92 -43.33
C ARG A 525 -15.33 7.32 -41.93
N VAL A 526 -15.68 8.06 -40.88
CA VAL A 526 -15.61 7.59 -39.49
C VAL A 526 -16.56 6.42 -39.27
N ARG A 527 -17.82 6.54 -39.68
CA ARG A 527 -18.85 5.50 -39.51
C ARG A 527 -18.52 4.21 -40.27
N ILE A 528 -17.99 4.32 -41.50
CA ILE A 528 -17.48 3.18 -42.26
C ILE A 528 -16.36 2.47 -41.47
N ALA A 529 -15.37 3.22 -40.98
CA ALA A 529 -14.24 2.66 -40.24
C ALA A 529 -14.64 2.06 -38.87
N GLU A 530 -15.65 2.62 -38.21
CA GLU A 530 -16.20 2.07 -36.96
C GLU A 530 -17.03 0.80 -37.20
N ARG A 531 -17.87 0.77 -38.24
CA ARG A 531 -18.63 -0.43 -38.65
C ARG A 531 -17.69 -1.57 -39.05
N GLU A 532 -16.66 -1.30 -39.85
CA GLU A 532 -15.65 -2.30 -40.22
C GLU A 532 -14.92 -2.87 -39.00
N ARG A 533 -14.55 -2.01 -38.03
CA ARG A 533 -13.95 -2.44 -36.76
C ARG A 533 -14.91 -3.28 -35.92
N SER A 534 -16.18 -2.90 -35.86
CA SER A 534 -17.22 -3.65 -35.14
C SER A 534 -17.40 -5.04 -35.73
N LEU A 535 -17.57 -5.13 -37.06
CA LEU A 535 -17.69 -6.39 -37.79
C LEU A 535 -16.44 -7.28 -37.61
N ALA A 536 -15.24 -6.69 -37.64
CA ALA A 536 -14.01 -7.43 -37.38
C ALA A 536 -13.95 -8.00 -35.95
N ARG A 537 -14.41 -7.25 -34.94
CA ARG A 537 -14.51 -7.71 -33.54
C ARG A 537 -15.55 -8.81 -33.38
N GLN A 538 -16.75 -8.64 -33.95
CA GLN A 538 -17.80 -9.66 -33.92
C GLN A 538 -17.33 -10.96 -34.58
N GLY A 539 -16.70 -10.88 -35.75
CA GLY A 539 -16.11 -12.04 -36.40
C GLY A 539 -14.99 -12.69 -35.59
N ALA A 540 -14.18 -11.92 -34.85
CA ALA A 540 -13.16 -12.47 -33.95
C ALA A 540 -13.78 -13.17 -32.73
N GLN A 541 -14.83 -12.60 -32.14
CA GLN A 541 -15.55 -13.19 -31.01
C GLN A 541 -16.27 -14.48 -31.41
N GLN A 542 -16.94 -14.50 -32.57
CA GLN A 542 -17.57 -15.71 -33.11
C GLN A 542 -16.55 -16.81 -33.41
N ARG A 543 -15.39 -16.46 -34.00
CA ARG A 543 -14.30 -17.43 -34.20
C ARG A 543 -13.74 -17.98 -32.88
N ARG A 544 -13.63 -17.14 -31.84
CA ARG A 544 -13.22 -17.57 -30.50
C ARG A 544 -14.26 -18.47 -29.83
N ALA A 545 -15.54 -18.15 -29.94
CA ALA A 545 -16.62 -18.99 -29.43
C ALA A 545 -16.65 -20.36 -30.11
N ALA A 546 -16.52 -20.39 -31.44
CA ALA A 546 -16.41 -21.64 -32.21
C ALA A 546 -15.15 -22.45 -31.87
N ALA A 547 -14.02 -21.79 -31.57
CA ALA A 547 -12.81 -22.45 -31.09
C ALA A 547 -13.03 -23.10 -29.72
N LEU A 548 -13.62 -22.39 -28.76
CA LEU A 548 -13.93 -22.93 -27.43
C LEU A 548 -14.87 -24.13 -27.51
N GLU A 549 -15.96 -24.03 -28.28
CA GLU A 549 -16.91 -25.14 -28.49
C GLU A 549 -16.23 -26.36 -29.14
N SER A 550 -15.29 -26.14 -30.06
CA SER A 550 -14.54 -27.24 -30.68
C SER A 550 -13.57 -27.92 -29.72
N LEU A 551 -12.99 -27.19 -28.76
CA LEU A 551 -12.08 -27.76 -27.75
C LEU A 551 -12.80 -28.69 -26.77
N GLU A 552 -14.06 -28.41 -26.44
CA GLU A 552 -14.89 -29.25 -25.57
C GLU A 552 -15.19 -30.63 -26.17
N ARG A 553 -15.14 -30.74 -27.51
CA ARG A 553 -15.43 -32.00 -28.24
C ARG A 553 -14.21 -32.92 -28.37
N LEU A 554 -13.02 -32.43 -28.00
CA LEU A 554 -11.76 -33.18 -28.11
C LEU A 554 -11.66 -34.29 -27.06
N ARG A 555 -10.99 -35.39 -27.41
CA ARG A 555 -10.79 -36.56 -26.55
C ARG A 555 -9.30 -36.85 -26.34
N PRO A 556 -8.93 -37.52 -25.22
CA PRO A 556 -7.57 -38.03 -25.05
C PRO A 556 -7.11 -38.84 -26.27
N GLY A 557 -5.94 -38.51 -26.78
CA GLY A 557 -5.33 -39.09 -27.97
C GLY A 557 -5.63 -38.38 -29.29
N ASP A 558 -6.57 -37.43 -29.33
CA ASP A 558 -6.80 -36.64 -30.55
C ASP A 558 -5.56 -35.79 -30.87
N VAL A 559 -5.23 -35.73 -32.16
CA VAL A 559 -4.12 -34.92 -32.69
C VAL A 559 -4.69 -33.63 -33.23
N ILE A 560 -4.21 -32.51 -32.71
CA ILE A 560 -4.64 -31.17 -33.10
C ILE A 560 -3.44 -30.36 -33.59
N ARG A 561 -3.72 -29.23 -34.25
CA ARG A 561 -2.70 -28.25 -34.64
C ARG A 561 -2.89 -26.96 -33.86
N VAL A 562 -1.83 -26.50 -33.21
CA VAL A 562 -1.77 -25.17 -32.57
C VAL A 562 -1.31 -24.16 -33.62
N PRO A 563 -2.15 -23.17 -33.99
CA PRO A 563 -1.92 -22.34 -35.17
C PRO A 563 -0.85 -21.25 -34.97
N THR A 564 -0.70 -20.72 -33.76
CA THR A 564 0.14 -19.56 -33.47
C THR A 564 0.79 -19.64 -32.08
N GLY A 565 1.86 -18.86 -31.86
CA GLY A 565 2.55 -18.77 -30.56
C GLY A 565 3.78 -19.66 -30.42
N ARG A 566 4.40 -19.64 -29.23
CA ARG A 566 5.64 -20.39 -28.94
C ARG A 566 5.48 -21.93 -28.98
N ARG A 567 4.23 -22.40 -29.06
CA ARG A 567 3.83 -23.82 -29.07
C ARG A 567 3.13 -24.23 -30.37
N ALA A 568 3.29 -23.44 -31.44
CA ALA A 568 2.73 -23.74 -32.74
C ALA A 568 3.30 -25.06 -33.29
N GLY A 569 2.43 -25.90 -33.89
CA GLY A 569 2.81 -27.24 -34.35
C GLY A 569 1.73 -28.29 -34.06
N LEU A 570 2.03 -29.56 -34.33
CA LEU A 570 1.12 -30.65 -33.96
C LEU A 570 1.23 -30.94 -32.46
N ALA A 571 0.08 -31.26 -31.85
CA ALA A 571 0.01 -31.65 -30.46
C ALA A 571 -1.01 -32.78 -30.24
N ILE A 572 -0.73 -33.67 -29.30
CA ILE A 572 -1.65 -34.73 -28.85
C ILE A 572 -2.37 -34.25 -27.59
N ILE A 573 -3.68 -34.39 -27.55
CA ILE A 573 -4.48 -34.17 -26.34
C ILE A 573 -4.20 -35.29 -25.33
N ILE A 574 -3.68 -34.95 -24.16
CA ILE A 574 -3.50 -35.88 -23.03
C ILE A 574 -4.75 -35.88 -22.16
N ASP A 575 -5.24 -34.69 -21.81
CA ASP A 575 -6.45 -34.47 -21.02
C ASP A 575 -7.21 -33.29 -21.65
N PRO A 576 -8.47 -33.47 -22.09
CA PRO A 576 -9.23 -32.42 -22.75
C PRO A 576 -9.64 -31.28 -21.79
N GLY A 577 -9.54 -31.49 -20.47
CA GLY A 577 -9.77 -30.44 -19.48
C GLY A 577 -11.24 -30.07 -19.25
N VAL A 578 -12.17 -30.94 -19.64
CA VAL A 578 -13.64 -30.67 -19.64
C VAL A 578 -14.37 -31.35 -18.46
N GLY A 579 -13.70 -31.54 -17.31
CA GLY A 579 -14.24 -32.38 -16.22
C GLY A 579 -13.98 -31.93 -14.77
N GLY A 580 -13.40 -30.74 -14.55
CA GLY A 580 -13.28 -30.17 -13.21
C GLY A 580 -14.55 -29.39 -12.86
N ARG A 581 -15.12 -29.55 -11.65
CA ARG A 581 -16.26 -28.76 -11.14
C ARG A 581 -15.87 -27.29 -10.88
N GLY A 582 -15.45 -26.57 -11.92
CA GLY A 582 -15.12 -25.15 -11.88
C GLY A 582 -15.73 -24.45 -13.08
N PHE A 583 -16.41 -23.33 -12.84
CA PHE A 583 -16.88 -22.42 -13.87
C PHE A 583 -15.66 -21.76 -14.54
N GLY A 584 -15.22 -22.25 -15.72
CA GLY A 584 -14.06 -21.67 -16.43
C GLY A 584 -13.84 -22.21 -17.84
N GLU A 585 -13.10 -21.47 -18.69
CA GLU A 585 -12.77 -21.85 -20.07
C GLU A 585 -11.97 -23.18 -20.15
N PRO A 586 -12.24 -24.07 -21.12
CA PRO A 586 -11.54 -25.35 -21.28
C PRO A 586 -10.03 -25.15 -21.54
N ARG A 587 -9.18 -25.81 -20.73
CA ARG A 587 -7.71 -25.75 -20.82
C ARG A 587 -7.11 -27.14 -21.05
N PRO A 588 -7.07 -27.63 -22.29
CA PRO A 588 -6.55 -28.96 -22.58
C PRO A 588 -5.06 -29.07 -22.25
N LEU A 589 -4.68 -30.20 -21.66
CA LEU A 589 -3.29 -30.61 -21.48
C LEU A 589 -2.82 -31.32 -22.76
N VAL A 590 -1.76 -30.81 -23.38
CA VAL A 590 -1.26 -31.36 -24.66
C VAL A 590 0.21 -31.72 -24.60
N LEU A 591 0.65 -32.62 -25.51
CA LEU A 591 2.05 -32.90 -25.80
C LEU A 591 2.37 -32.50 -27.24
N THR A 592 3.34 -31.60 -27.41
CA THR A 592 3.84 -31.15 -28.72
C THR A 592 4.94 -32.05 -29.28
N GLU A 593 5.21 -31.93 -30.59
CA GLU A 593 6.30 -32.64 -31.29
C GLU A 593 7.68 -32.38 -30.67
N ASP A 594 7.88 -31.22 -30.05
CA ASP A 594 9.11 -30.81 -29.36
C ASP A 594 9.21 -31.32 -27.92
N ARG A 595 8.35 -32.26 -27.52
CA ARG A 595 8.34 -32.92 -26.20
C ARG A 595 7.97 -31.97 -25.05
N TRP A 596 7.39 -30.80 -25.36
CA TRP A 596 6.77 -29.94 -24.35
C TRP A 596 5.37 -30.46 -24.04
N ALA A 597 5.08 -30.62 -22.74
CA ALA A 597 3.76 -30.97 -22.22
C ALA A 597 3.28 -29.87 -21.28
N GLY A 598 2.04 -29.40 -21.46
CA GLY A 598 1.47 -28.34 -20.65
C GLY A 598 0.04 -27.99 -21.08
N ARG A 599 -0.65 -27.21 -20.25
CA ARG A 599 -2.01 -26.74 -20.57
C ARG A 599 -1.94 -25.58 -21.56
N ILE A 600 -2.84 -25.58 -22.54
CA ILE A 600 -2.99 -24.53 -23.55
C ILE A 600 -4.31 -23.79 -23.27
N SER A 601 -4.34 -22.48 -23.51
CA SER A 601 -5.53 -21.66 -23.35
C SER A 601 -6.34 -21.62 -24.66
N GLY A 602 -7.66 -21.39 -24.56
CA GLY A 602 -8.49 -21.10 -25.74
C GLY A 602 -8.00 -19.89 -26.55
N ALA A 603 -7.22 -18.98 -25.95
CA ALA A 603 -6.60 -17.84 -26.63
C ALA A 603 -5.52 -18.24 -27.66
N ASP A 604 -4.98 -19.46 -27.59
CA ASP A 604 -3.97 -19.95 -28.52
C ASP A 604 -4.55 -20.44 -29.87
N PHE A 605 -5.88 -20.44 -30.00
CA PHE A 605 -6.61 -20.88 -31.20
C PHE A 605 -7.35 -19.74 -31.88
N THR A 606 -7.14 -19.56 -33.18
CA THR A 606 -7.70 -18.46 -33.99
C THR A 606 -8.92 -18.86 -34.82
N ALA A 607 -9.26 -20.15 -34.81
CA ALA A 607 -10.39 -20.77 -35.50
C ALA A 607 -10.77 -22.10 -34.81
N ALA A 608 -11.87 -22.72 -35.23
CA ALA A 608 -12.29 -24.04 -34.77
C ALA A 608 -11.18 -25.09 -34.96
N VAL A 609 -11.02 -25.94 -33.95
CA VAL A 609 -9.99 -26.99 -33.89
C VAL A 609 -10.60 -28.31 -34.33
N GLU A 610 -10.05 -28.90 -35.38
CA GLU A 610 -10.43 -30.24 -35.85
C GLU A 610 -9.39 -31.28 -35.43
N SER A 611 -9.85 -32.50 -35.13
CA SER A 611 -8.98 -33.64 -34.87
C SER A 611 -8.41 -34.15 -36.20
N LEU A 612 -7.10 -34.01 -36.38
CA LEU A 612 -6.35 -34.41 -37.58
C LEU A 612 -6.00 -35.90 -37.60
N GLY A 613 -6.23 -36.61 -36.49
CA GLY A 613 -5.89 -38.01 -36.31
C GLY A 613 -5.97 -38.41 -34.84
N ARG A 614 -5.65 -39.68 -34.54
CA ARG A 614 -5.65 -40.17 -33.16
C ARG A 614 -4.42 -41.04 -32.88
N VAL A 615 -3.76 -40.76 -31.76
CA VAL A 615 -2.67 -41.55 -31.19
C VAL A 615 -3.17 -42.22 -29.91
N ARG A 616 -2.79 -43.48 -29.70
CA ARG A 616 -3.14 -44.20 -28.48
C ARG A 616 -2.28 -43.70 -27.32
N VAL A 617 -2.86 -42.92 -26.40
CA VAL A 617 -2.22 -42.55 -25.13
C VAL A 617 -2.29 -43.74 -24.17
N PRO A 618 -1.15 -44.23 -23.62
CA PRO A 618 -1.15 -45.30 -22.63
C PRO A 618 -1.96 -44.95 -21.37
N LYS A 619 -2.64 -45.93 -20.78
CA LYS A 619 -3.48 -45.71 -19.57
C LYS A 619 -2.70 -45.21 -18.34
N GLN A 620 -1.39 -45.45 -18.28
CA GLN A 620 -0.49 -45.00 -17.20
C GLN A 620 0.53 -43.94 -17.69
N PHE A 621 0.16 -43.13 -18.68
CA PHE A 621 1.06 -42.13 -19.24
C PHE A 621 1.36 -40.99 -18.23
N ASN A 622 2.64 -40.77 -17.93
CA ASN A 622 3.08 -39.67 -17.07
C ASN A 622 3.76 -38.56 -17.88
N TYR A 623 3.07 -37.42 -18.06
CA TYR A 623 3.61 -36.29 -18.82
C TYR A 623 4.84 -35.63 -18.15
N ARG A 624 5.13 -35.91 -16.87
CA ARG A 624 6.36 -35.44 -16.19
C ARG A 624 7.56 -36.33 -16.50
N SER A 625 7.34 -37.59 -16.90
CA SER A 625 8.40 -38.50 -17.34
C SER A 625 9.02 -38.04 -18.66
N ALA A 626 10.35 -37.92 -18.70
CA ALA A 626 11.07 -37.57 -19.93
C ALA A 626 11.11 -38.72 -20.95
N GLN A 627 10.88 -39.96 -20.52
CA GLN A 627 10.84 -41.14 -21.39
C GLN A 627 9.47 -41.23 -22.08
N ASP A 628 8.38 -41.17 -21.31
CA ASP A 628 7.01 -41.23 -21.83
C ASP A 628 6.74 -40.11 -22.87
N ARG A 629 7.18 -38.89 -22.56
CA ARG A 629 7.08 -37.75 -23.51
C ARG A 629 7.85 -38.00 -24.81
N ARG A 630 9.01 -38.67 -24.74
CA ARG A 630 9.79 -39.00 -25.94
C ARG A 630 9.06 -40.04 -26.79
N ASP A 631 8.54 -41.08 -26.16
CA ASP A 631 7.90 -42.20 -26.86
C ASP A 631 6.59 -41.76 -27.53
N LEU A 632 5.77 -40.93 -26.85
CA LEU A 632 4.52 -40.42 -27.42
C LEU A 632 4.77 -39.35 -28.49
N ALA A 633 5.76 -38.47 -28.33
CA ALA A 633 6.14 -37.51 -29.37
C ALA A 633 6.75 -38.21 -30.61
N ALA A 634 7.44 -39.34 -30.43
CA ALA A 634 7.93 -40.15 -31.55
C ALA A 634 6.79 -40.79 -32.35
N GLN A 635 5.69 -41.19 -31.69
CA GLN A 635 4.48 -41.66 -32.37
C GLN A 635 3.80 -40.54 -33.16
N LEU A 636 3.75 -39.32 -32.60
CA LEU A 636 3.22 -38.14 -33.31
C LEU A 636 3.96 -37.87 -34.61
N ARG A 637 5.30 -37.94 -34.60
CA ARG A 637 6.15 -37.70 -35.78
C ARG A 637 6.03 -38.79 -36.86
N ARG A 638 5.53 -39.99 -36.51
CA ARG A 638 5.28 -41.09 -37.48
C ARG A 638 3.93 -40.95 -38.18
N LEU A 639 3.04 -40.10 -37.69
CA LEU A 639 1.84 -39.76 -38.41
C LEU A 639 2.25 -38.78 -39.51
N GLU A 640 2.31 -39.25 -40.75
CA GLU A 640 2.53 -38.43 -41.95
C GLU A 640 1.28 -37.56 -42.22
N ILE A 641 0.98 -36.64 -41.29
CA ILE A 641 -0.10 -35.67 -41.42
C ILE A 641 0.43 -34.56 -42.32
N ASP A 642 -0.02 -34.56 -43.57
CA ASP A 642 0.34 -33.52 -44.53
C ASP A 642 0.13 -32.12 -43.94
N PRO A 643 1.07 -31.18 -44.14
CA PRO A 643 0.79 -29.78 -43.84
C PRO A 643 -0.39 -29.36 -44.71
N PRO A 644 -1.44 -28.72 -44.16
CA PRO A 644 -2.46 -28.15 -45.02
C PRO A 644 -1.74 -27.21 -45.98
N SER A 645 -2.08 -27.31 -47.27
CA SER A 645 -1.59 -26.37 -48.26
C SER A 645 -1.68 -24.96 -47.66
N ARG A 646 -0.65 -24.13 -47.84
CA ARG A 646 -0.78 -22.68 -47.67
C ARG A 646 -1.70 -22.12 -48.75
N GLY A 647 -2.91 -22.68 -48.88
CA GLY A 647 -4.05 -21.93 -49.32
C GLY A 647 -4.15 -20.78 -48.34
N ARG A 648 -3.75 -19.59 -48.80
CA ARG A 648 -4.29 -18.35 -48.28
C ARG A 648 -5.79 -18.61 -48.21
N SER A 649 -6.30 -18.89 -47.00
CA SER A 649 -7.73 -18.84 -46.78
C SER A 649 -8.09 -17.39 -47.01
N ARG A 650 -8.37 -17.08 -48.28
CA ARG A 650 -9.31 -16.07 -48.69
C ARG A 650 -10.70 -16.54 -48.25
N GLY A 651 -10.86 -16.94 -46.99
CA GLY A 651 -12.05 -16.65 -46.25
C GLY A 651 -12.11 -15.14 -46.04
N ARG A 652 -12.28 -14.37 -47.14
CA ARG A 652 -13.18 -13.23 -47.05
C ARG A 652 -14.47 -13.88 -46.57
N SER A 653 -14.73 -13.76 -45.27
CA SER A 653 -16.03 -14.09 -44.70
C SER A 653 -17.06 -13.50 -45.65
N ARG A 654 -17.87 -14.38 -46.26
CA ARG A 654 -19.01 -13.93 -47.07
C ARG A 654 -19.91 -13.02 -46.23
N ASP A 655 -19.96 -13.19 -44.91
CA ASP A 655 -20.73 -12.34 -43.99
C ASP A 655 -20.24 -10.90 -43.88
N ASN A 656 -18.98 -10.59 -44.15
CA ASN A 656 -18.50 -9.19 -44.16
C ASN A 656 -18.80 -8.44 -45.47
N THR A 657 -19.27 -9.15 -46.49
CA THR A 657 -19.53 -8.57 -47.82
C THR A 657 -20.96 -8.07 -47.98
N ASP A 658 -21.89 -8.60 -47.18
CA ASP A 658 -23.33 -8.28 -47.23
C ASP A 658 -23.80 -7.43 -46.03
N ASP A 659 -22.93 -6.58 -45.49
CA ASP A 659 -23.35 -5.59 -44.49
C ASP A 659 -24.06 -4.42 -45.19
N HIS A 660 -25.38 -4.51 -45.29
CA HIS A 660 -26.23 -3.53 -45.97
C HIS A 660 -26.03 -2.09 -45.45
N GLU A 661 -25.70 -1.93 -44.17
CA GLU A 661 -25.37 -0.62 -43.57
C GLU A 661 -24.04 -0.07 -44.11
N LEU A 662 -22.99 -0.89 -44.18
CA LEU A 662 -21.70 -0.51 -44.77
C LEU A 662 -21.82 -0.17 -46.27
N GLU A 663 -22.66 -0.89 -47.01
CA GLU A 663 -22.94 -0.58 -48.41
C GLU A 663 -23.66 0.76 -48.58
N GLN A 664 -24.65 1.03 -47.74
CA GLN A 664 -25.36 2.31 -47.71
C GLN A 664 -24.42 3.47 -47.37
N LEU A 665 -23.58 3.33 -46.34
CA LEU A 665 -22.60 4.34 -45.95
C LEU A 665 -21.59 4.62 -47.07
N ARG A 666 -21.08 3.57 -47.74
CA ARG A 666 -20.18 3.72 -48.89
C ARG A 666 -20.86 4.34 -50.11
N ALA A 667 -22.16 4.09 -50.31
CA ALA A 667 -22.93 4.72 -51.37
C ALA A 667 -23.19 6.20 -51.06
N ALA A 668 -23.55 6.54 -49.84
CA ALA A 668 -23.75 7.91 -49.37
C ALA A 668 -22.45 8.74 -49.49
N MET A 669 -21.33 8.21 -49.00
CA MET A 669 -20.01 8.85 -49.12
C MET A 669 -19.62 9.13 -50.59
N ARG A 670 -19.90 8.20 -51.51
CA ARG A 670 -19.60 8.37 -52.94
C ARG A 670 -20.48 9.42 -53.63
N ARG A 671 -21.72 9.60 -53.16
CA ARG A 671 -22.67 10.59 -53.69
C ARG A 671 -22.41 12.00 -53.16
N HIS A 672 -21.68 12.12 -52.05
CA HIS A 672 -21.40 13.40 -51.42
C HIS A 672 -20.52 14.30 -52.33
N PRO A 673 -20.84 15.59 -52.53
CA PRO A 673 -20.09 16.50 -53.42
C PRO A 673 -18.58 16.56 -53.14
N CYS A 674 -18.19 16.61 -51.86
CA CYS A 674 -16.79 16.63 -51.43
C CYS A 674 -16.00 15.36 -51.79
N HIS A 675 -16.64 14.28 -52.25
CA HIS A 675 -15.93 13.07 -52.69
C HIS A 675 -15.02 13.34 -53.90
N GLN A 676 -15.38 14.31 -54.73
CA GLN A 676 -14.64 14.72 -55.94
C GLN A 676 -13.64 15.86 -55.69
N CYS A 677 -13.49 16.33 -54.44
CA CYS A 677 -12.57 17.42 -54.12
C CYS A 677 -11.10 17.02 -54.39
N PRO A 678 -10.29 17.86 -55.09
CA PRO A 678 -8.87 17.59 -55.31
C PRO A 678 -8.04 17.62 -54.02
N GLU A 679 -8.43 18.47 -53.06
CA GLU A 679 -7.77 18.68 -51.77
C GLU A 679 -8.38 17.85 -50.64
N ARG A 680 -9.18 16.83 -50.98
CA ARG A 680 -9.93 16.00 -50.03
C ARG A 680 -9.09 15.40 -48.90
N GLU A 681 -7.86 14.97 -49.19
CA GLU A 681 -6.99 14.40 -48.14
C GLU A 681 -6.37 15.46 -47.23
N GLU A 682 -6.34 16.73 -47.63
CA GLU A 682 -5.95 17.84 -46.76
C GLU A 682 -7.07 18.22 -45.80
N HIS A 683 -8.27 18.44 -46.32
CA HIS A 683 -9.46 18.63 -45.48
C HIS A 683 -9.67 17.44 -44.53
N ALA A 684 -9.42 16.20 -44.98
CA ALA A 684 -9.51 15.01 -44.12
C ALA A 684 -8.48 14.98 -43.00
N ARG A 685 -7.26 15.51 -43.20
CA ARG A 685 -6.25 15.62 -42.13
C ARG A 685 -6.69 16.59 -41.04
N TRP A 686 -7.26 17.72 -41.42
CA TRP A 686 -7.81 18.71 -40.48
C TRP A 686 -9.06 18.18 -39.76
N ALA A 687 -9.97 17.55 -40.49
CA ALA A 687 -11.17 16.91 -39.93
C ALA A 687 -10.80 15.78 -38.96
N GLU A 688 -9.78 14.98 -39.26
CA GLU A 688 -9.29 13.93 -38.35
C GLU A 688 -8.70 14.49 -37.06
N ARG A 689 -7.90 15.57 -37.15
CA ARG A 689 -7.36 16.25 -35.96
C ARG A 689 -8.48 16.83 -35.09
N ARG A 690 -9.46 17.47 -35.72
CA ARG A 690 -10.64 18.03 -35.06
C ARG A 690 -11.47 16.94 -34.38
N TRP A 691 -11.83 15.88 -35.09
CA TRP A 691 -12.62 14.76 -34.56
C TRP A 691 -11.93 14.05 -33.38
N ARG A 692 -10.60 13.85 -33.45
CA ARG A 692 -9.83 13.32 -32.31
C ARG A 692 -9.92 14.25 -31.11
N LEU A 693 -9.71 15.55 -31.33
CA LEU A 693 -9.76 16.56 -30.26
C LEU A 693 -11.17 16.71 -29.67
N GLU A 694 -12.22 16.60 -30.48
CA GLU A 694 -13.63 16.58 -30.03
C GLU A 694 -13.90 15.37 -29.14
N ARG A 695 -13.47 14.15 -29.53
CA ARG A 695 -13.59 12.95 -28.69
C ARG A 695 -12.80 13.07 -27.39
N ASP A 696 -11.58 13.60 -27.45
CA ASP A 696 -10.76 13.84 -26.26
C ASP A 696 -11.42 14.87 -25.34
N THR A 697 -12.03 15.90 -25.91
CA THR A 697 -12.75 16.95 -25.16
C THR A 697 -14.02 16.40 -24.52
N GLU A 698 -14.77 15.56 -25.21
CA GLU A 698 -15.95 14.92 -24.65
C GLU A 698 -15.58 13.93 -23.54
N ALA A 699 -14.48 13.17 -23.71
CA ALA A 699 -13.92 12.35 -22.64
C ALA A 699 -13.47 13.19 -21.43
N LEU A 700 -12.89 14.38 -21.65
CA LEU A 700 -12.52 15.31 -20.59
C LEU A 700 -13.76 15.90 -19.88
N ARG A 701 -14.82 16.26 -20.62
CA ARG A 701 -16.10 16.69 -20.02
C ARG A 701 -16.74 15.59 -19.18
N GLY A 702 -16.77 14.36 -19.68
CA GLY A 702 -17.21 13.20 -18.90
C GLY A 702 -16.39 13.00 -17.63
N LYS A 703 -15.06 13.20 -17.68
CA LYS A 703 -14.18 13.15 -16.49
C LYS A 703 -14.50 14.26 -15.49
N VAL A 704 -14.81 15.48 -15.94
CA VAL A 704 -15.23 16.59 -15.08
C VAL A 704 -16.53 16.23 -14.35
N ALA A 705 -17.57 15.85 -15.10
CA ALA A 705 -18.87 15.47 -14.53
C ALA A 705 -18.76 14.28 -13.55
N ASN A 706 -17.92 13.29 -13.86
CA ASN A 706 -17.75 12.13 -13.00
C ASN A 706 -16.97 12.43 -11.71
N ARG A 707 -16.09 13.43 -11.69
CA ARG A 707 -15.28 13.80 -10.51
C ARG A 707 -16.04 14.67 -9.52
N THR A 708 -16.90 15.57 -9.99
CA THR A 708 -17.70 16.42 -9.09
C THR A 708 -18.72 15.57 -8.34
N GLY A 709 -18.68 15.58 -6.99
CA GLY A 709 -19.62 14.88 -6.12
C GLY A 709 -19.55 13.35 -6.13
N SER A 710 -18.47 12.73 -6.64
CA SER A 710 -18.34 11.25 -6.62
C SER A 710 -18.33 10.67 -5.22
N LEU A 711 -17.77 11.42 -4.27
CA LEU A 711 -17.69 11.04 -2.87
C LEU A 711 -19.08 11.05 -2.22
N ALA A 712 -19.82 12.15 -2.38
CA ALA A 712 -21.21 12.27 -1.94
C ALA A 712 -22.11 11.16 -2.53
N ARG A 713 -22.01 10.89 -3.85
CA ARG A 713 -22.75 9.78 -4.48
C ARG A 713 -22.39 8.42 -3.89
N THR A 714 -21.13 8.20 -3.50
CA THR A 714 -20.72 6.94 -2.88
C THR A 714 -21.27 6.84 -1.46
N PHE A 715 -21.25 7.92 -0.71
CA PHE A 715 -21.90 8.01 0.60
C PHE A 715 -23.40 7.73 0.52
N ASP A 716 -24.11 8.33 -0.44
CA ASP A 716 -25.55 8.11 -0.63
C ASP A 716 -25.86 6.63 -0.92
N ARG A 717 -25.02 5.97 -1.73
CA ARG A 717 -25.15 4.53 -2.02
C ARG A 717 -24.91 3.67 -0.78
N VAL A 718 -23.94 4.03 0.05
CA VAL A 718 -23.64 3.40 1.34
C VAL A 718 -24.81 3.56 2.31
N CYS A 719 -25.32 4.79 2.49
CA CYS A 719 -26.49 5.05 3.32
C CYS A 719 -27.73 4.30 2.81
N GLY A 720 -27.90 4.19 1.49
CA GLY A 720 -28.97 3.40 0.90
C GLY A 720 -28.87 1.90 1.24
N LEU A 721 -27.68 1.30 1.14
CA LEU A 721 -27.47 -0.10 1.54
C LEU A 721 -27.74 -0.30 3.04
N LEU A 722 -27.24 0.62 3.88
CA LEU A 722 -27.48 0.60 5.32
C LEU A 722 -28.96 0.76 5.67
N THR A 723 -29.73 1.49 4.87
CA THR A 723 -31.19 1.65 5.03
C THR A 723 -31.91 0.36 4.66
N ASP A 724 -31.59 -0.24 3.51
CA ASP A 724 -32.18 -1.51 3.06
C ASP A 724 -31.95 -2.64 4.07
N ARG A 725 -30.74 -2.69 4.64
CA ARG A 725 -30.39 -3.66 5.68
C ARG A 725 -30.86 -3.27 7.07
N GLY A 726 -31.45 -2.09 7.28
CA GLY A 726 -32.07 -1.67 8.54
C GLY A 726 -31.11 -1.14 9.61
N TYR A 727 -29.90 -0.73 9.24
CA TYR A 727 -28.96 0.01 10.11
C TYR A 727 -29.28 1.50 10.19
N LEU A 728 -29.91 2.04 9.15
CA LEU A 728 -30.51 3.37 9.11
C LEU A 728 -32.02 3.25 8.90
N SER A 729 -32.79 4.16 9.48
CA SER A 729 -34.21 4.29 9.19
C SER A 729 -34.43 4.98 7.84
N ALA A 730 -35.63 4.87 7.27
CA ALA A 730 -36.01 5.60 6.06
C ALA A 730 -35.89 7.14 6.20
N ASN A 731 -35.91 7.66 7.43
CA ASN A 731 -35.76 9.08 7.74
C ASN A 731 -34.30 9.48 8.00
N GLY A 732 -33.33 8.58 7.79
CA GLY A 732 -31.90 8.87 7.99
C GLY A 732 -31.48 8.93 9.45
N THR A 733 -32.13 8.19 10.34
CA THR A 733 -31.73 8.07 11.75
C THR A 733 -31.09 6.71 12.03
N VAL A 734 -30.10 6.66 12.92
CA VAL A 734 -29.40 5.41 13.29
C VAL A 734 -30.31 4.50 14.12
N THR A 735 -30.46 3.24 13.70
CA THR A 735 -31.24 2.21 14.42
C THR A 735 -30.41 1.54 15.53
N ASP A 736 -30.98 0.61 16.30
CA ASP A 736 -30.21 -0.20 17.26
C ASP A 736 -29.14 -1.07 16.59
N ALA A 737 -29.46 -1.62 15.41
CA ALA A 737 -28.47 -2.32 14.59
C ALA A 737 -27.37 -1.36 14.14
N GLY A 738 -27.73 -0.15 13.72
CA GLY A 738 -26.78 0.93 13.42
C GLY A 738 -25.87 1.28 14.60
N ARG A 739 -26.42 1.42 15.80
CA ARG A 739 -25.64 1.66 17.03
C ARG A 739 -24.64 0.54 17.33
N THR A 740 -24.97 -0.69 16.97
CA THR A 740 -24.05 -1.83 17.09
C THR A 740 -22.91 -1.71 16.08
N LEU A 741 -23.23 -1.45 14.80
CA LEU A 741 -22.25 -1.23 13.74
C LEU A 741 -21.29 -0.07 14.06
N ALA A 742 -21.80 1.03 14.63
CA ALA A 742 -21.01 2.19 15.03
C ALA A 742 -19.88 1.86 16.04
N ARG A 743 -20.03 0.77 16.81
CA ARG A 743 -19.07 0.31 17.83
C ARG A 743 -18.10 -0.76 17.32
N ILE A 744 -18.19 -1.16 16.06
CA ILE A 744 -17.29 -2.13 15.44
C ILE A 744 -16.31 -1.39 14.53
N TRP A 745 -15.03 -1.41 14.88
CA TRP A 745 -13.94 -0.79 14.15
C TRP A 745 -13.11 -1.88 13.46
N SER A 746 -13.57 -2.32 12.28
CA SER A 746 -12.93 -3.31 11.42
C SER A 746 -13.23 -2.98 9.96
N GLU A 747 -12.38 -3.44 9.02
CA GLU A 747 -12.70 -3.36 7.58
C GLU A 747 -13.92 -4.21 7.20
N THR A 748 -14.25 -5.21 8.02
CA THR A 748 -15.41 -6.10 7.86
C THR A 748 -16.55 -5.75 8.83
N ASP A 749 -16.62 -4.49 9.27
CA ASP A 749 -17.57 -3.95 10.26
C ASP A 749 -19.03 -4.39 10.06
N LEU A 750 -19.58 -4.22 8.85
CA LEU A 750 -20.95 -4.56 8.50
C LEU A 750 -21.19 -6.07 8.53
N LEU A 751 -20.21 -6.87 8.10
CA LEU A 751 -20.29 -8.33 8.16
C LEU A 751 -20.28 -8.82 9.62
N VAL A 752 -19.44 -8.23 10.47
CA VAL A 752 -19.44 -8.52 11.92
C VAL A 752 -20.80 -8.19 12.53
N ALA A 753 -21.37 -7.03 12.19
CA ALA A 753 -22.67 -6.62 12.68
C ALA A 753 -23.80 -7.56 12.22
N GLU A 754 -23.76 -8.05 10.97
CA GLU A 754 -24.70 -9.05 10.44
C GLU A 754 -24.57 -10.40 11.17
N CYS A 755 -23.35 -10.86 11.44
CA CYS A 755 -23.12 -12.09 12.18
C CYS A 755 -23.69 -12.02 13.61
N LEU A 756 -23.51 -10.89 14.30
CA LEU A 756 -24.12 -10.65 15.62
C LEU A 756 -25.64 -10.63 15.53
N ARG A 757 -26.19 -9.89 14.57
CA ARG A 757 -27.64 -9.73 14.39
C ARG A 757 -28.33 -11.06 14.07
N ARG A 758 -27.67 -11.95 13.31
CA ARG A 758 -28.21 -13.28 12.95
C ARG A 758 -27.85 -14.38 13.96
N GLY A 759 -27.14 -14.05 15.04
CA GLY A 759 -26.78 -15.01 16.09
C GLY A 759 -25.83 -16.12 15.62
N VAL A 760 -25.00 -15.86 14.60
CA VAL A 760 -24.11 -16.86 14.00
C VAL A 760 -23.13 -17.45 15.01
N TRP A 761 -22.75 -16.65 16.01
CA TRP A 761 -21.72 -17.00 16.99
C TRP A 761 -22.26 -17.42 18.36
N ASP A 762 -23.59 -17.48 18.54
CA ASP A 762 -24.22 -17.68 19.86
C ASP A 762 -23.89 -19.02 20.51
N LYS A 763 -23.57 -20.04 19.72
CA LYS A 763 -23.27 -21.40 20.20
C LYS A 763 -21.78 -21.66 20.42
N LEU A 764 -20.91 -20.76 19.98
CA LEU A 764 -19.48 -21.02 19.95
C LEU A 764 -18.86 -21.06 21.34
N GLY A 765 -17.92 -21.99 21.54
CA GLY A 765 -16.97 -21.96 22.65
C GLY A 765 -15.88 -20.90 22.46
N ALA A 766 -15.08 -20.66 23.50
CA ALA A 766 -14.05 -19.62 23.48
C ALA A 766 -13.02 -19.78 22.34
N ALA A 767 -12.53 -21.01 22.12
CA ALA A 767 -11.60 -21.28 21.03
C ALA A 767 -12.24 -21.20 19.64
N ASP A 768 -13.50 -21.62 19.52
CA ASP A 768 -14.26 -21.57 18.28
C ASP A 768 -14.56 -20.12 17.88
N LEU A 769 -14.95 -19.27 18.84
CA LEU A 769 -15.19 -17.84 18.62
C LEU A 769 -13.92 -17.11 18.20
N ALA A 770 -12.79 -17.38 18.86
CA ALA A 770 -11.50 -16.81 18.46
C ALA A 770 -11.13 -17.21 17.02
N ALA A 771 -11.35 -18.47 16.66
CA ALA A 771 -11.08 -18.99 15.32
C ALA A 771 -12.00 -18.36 14.26
N ALA A 772 -13.30 -18.19 14.56
CA ALA A 772 -14.27 -17.52 13.70
C ALA A 772 -13.97 -16.01 13.55
N ALA A 773 -13.58 -15.32 14.61
CA ALA A 773 -13.15 -13.92 14.55
C ALA A 773 -11.89 -13.74 13.68
N SER A 774 -11.04 -14.77 13.57
CA SER A 774 -9.79 -14.69 12.83
C SER A 774 -9.97 -14.45 11.32
N ILE A 775 -11.04 -14.98 10.71
CA ILE A 775 -11.29 -14.83 9.26
C ILE A 775 -11.68 -13.40 8.86
N LEU A 776 -12.17 -12.62 9.83
CA LEU A 776 -12.64 -11.24 9.63
C LEU A 776 -11.48 -10.23 9.66
N VAL A 777 -10.36 -10.60 10.29
CA VAL A 777 -9.19 -9.72 10.48
C VAL A 777 -7.97 -10.20 9.73
N TYR A 778 -7.80 -11.51 9.50
CA TYR A 778 -6.61 -12.05 8.85
C TYR A 778 -6.60 -11.82 7.34
N GLU A 779 -5.39 -11.65 6.82
CA GLU A 779 -5.10 -11.54 5.39
C GLU A 779 -3.75 -12.22 5.10
N ALA A 780 -3.75 -13.21 4.21
CA ALA A 780 -2.53 -13.79 3.69
C ALA A 780 -1.84 -12.81 2.73
N ARG A 781 -0.50 -12.79 2.80
CA ARG A 781 0.33 -11.96 1.91
C ARG A 781 0.54 -12.56 0.52
N ARG A 782 0.01 -13.76 0.28
CA ARG A 782 0.16 -14.51 -0.97
C ARG A 782 -1.18 -15.16 -1.27
N GLU A 783 -1.59 -15.09 -2.52
CA GLU A 783 -2.63 -15.97 -3.06
C GLU A 783 -2.12 -17.41 -2.92
N SER A 784 -2.61 -18.13 -1.92
CA SER A 784 -2.45 -19.58 -1.85
C SER A 784 -3.67 -20.20 -2.50
N ASP A 785 -3.46 -20.93 -3.60
CA ASP A 785 -4.51 -21.70 -4.29
C ASP A 785 -5.10 -22.84 -3.42
N ASP A 786 -4.48 -23.13 -2.27
CA ASP A 786 -4.91 -24.19 -1.37
C ASP A 786 -5.90 -23.65 -0.32
N ARG A 787 -7.14 -24.15 -0.37
CA ARG A 787 -8.14 -23.91 0.68
C ARG A 787 -7.61 -24.41 2.02
N ALA A 788 -7.39 -23.49 2.96
CA ALA A 788 -6.99 -23.82 4.31
C ALA A 788 -8.03 -24.77 4.94
N SER A 789 -7.56 -25.87 5.52
CA SER A 789 -8.40 -26.76 6.32
C SER A 789 -8.95 -25.99 7.52
N ILE A 790 -10.17 -26.31 7.96
CA ILE A 790 -10.80 -25.72 9.16
C ILE A 790 -11.13 -26.82 10.17
N PRO A 791 -11.16 -26.52 11.49
CA PRO A 791 -11.62 -27.49 12.48
C PRO A 791 -13.08 -27.88 12.24
N ARG A 792 -13.44 -29.13 12.54
CA ARG A 792 -14.82 -29.62 12.41
C ARG A 792 -15.63 -29.25 13.65
N GLY A 793 -16.93 -29.04 13.46
CA GLY A 793 -17.91 -28.83 14.54
C GLY A 793 -18.61 -27.49 14.40
N GLU A 794 -19.03 -26.91 15.52
CA GLU A 794 -19.78 -25.64 15.51
C GLU A 794 -18.99 -24.49 14.87
N VAL A 795 -17.65 -24.52 14.95
CA VAL A 795 -16.79 -23.55 14.27
C VAL A 795 -16.87 -23.63 12.75
N SER A 796 -16.97 -24.82 12.14
CA SER A 796 -17.12 -24.93 10.69
C SER A 796 -18.49 -24.40 10.25
N ASP A 797 -19.55 -24.72 10.99
CA ASP A 797 -20.90 -24.26 10.69
C ASP A 797 -21.01 -22.73 10.78
N ALA A 798 -20.35 -22.12 11.79
CA ALA A 798 -20.31 -20.67 11.94
C ALA A 798 -19.46 -19.97 10.87
N ILE A 799 -18.33 -20.57 10.45
CA ILE A 799 -17.52 -20.05 9.34
C ILE A 799 -18.30 -20.12 8.02
N ASP A 800 -18.96 -21.24 7.73
CA ASP A 800 -19.79 -21.39 6.53
C ASP A 800 -20.95 -20.39 6.52
N ALA A 801 -21.63 -20.19 7.65
CA ALA A 801 -22.66 -19.17 7.79
C ALA A 801 -22.10 -17.76 7.59
N THR A 802 -20.89 -17.47 8.08
CA THR A 802 -20.23 -16.17 7.88
C THR A 802 -19.87 -15.94 6.41
N LEU A 803 -19.38 -16.97 5.70
CA LEU A 803 -19.10 -16.92 4.26
C LEU A 803 -20.36 -16.72 3.42
N GLN A 804 -21.48 -17.32 3.81
CA GLN A 804 -22.76 -17.08 3.14
C GLN A 804 -23.20 -15.62 3.31
N LEU A 805 -23.10 -15.06 4.52
CA LEU A 805 -23.42 -13.64 4.75
C LEU A 805 -22.52 -12.69 3.99
N TRP A 806 -21.25 -13.05 3.86
CA TRP A 806 -20.31 -12.33 3.01
C TRP A 806 -20.75 -12.34 1.54
N SER A 807 -21.16 -13.50 1.00
CA SER A 807 -21.67 -13.62 -0.36
C SER A 807 -22.93 -12.77 -0.57
N ASP A 808 -23.90 -12.86 0.34
CA ASP A 808 -25.13 -12.06 0.29
C ASP A 808 -24.81 -10.55 0.32
N LEU A 809 -23.84 -10.14 1.13
CA LEU A 809 -23.40 -8.75 1.21
C LEU A 809 -22.70 -8.29 -0.07
N ARG A 810 -21.91 -9.16 -0.72
CA ARG A 810 -21.29 -8.86 -2.01
C ARG A 810 -22.30 -8.64 -3.11
N GLU A 811 -23.35 -9.46 -3.16
CA GLU A 811 -24.41 -9.30 -4.14
C GLU A 811 -25.13 -7.95 -3.98
N ASP A 812 -25.42 -7.53 -2.75
CA ASP A 812 -26.02 -6.22 -2.45
C ASP A 812 -25.08 -5.05 -2.78
N GLU A 813 -23.78 -5.21 -2.51
CA GLU A 813 -22.75 -4.24 -2.86
C GLU A 813 -22.67 -4.05 -4.38
N ASP A 814 -22.57 -5.14 -5.13
CA ASP A 814 -22.47 -5.14 -6.60
C ASP A 814 -23.73 -4.53 -7.24
N ALA A 815 -24.91 -4.83 -6.71
CA ALA A 815 -26.18 -4.25 -7.17
C ALA A 815 -26.20 -2.71 -7.04
N ARG A 816 -25.42 -2.14 -6.11
CA ARG A 816 -25.26 -0.69 -5.89
C ARG A 816 -23.94 -0.15 -6.47
N GLY A 817 -23.12 -0.97 -7.10
CA GLY A 817 -21.79 -0.59 -7.60
C GLY A 817 -20.83 -0.15 -6.49
N LEU A 818 -20.94 -0.79 -5.32
CA LEU A 818 -20.02 -0.68 -4.18
C LEU A 818 -19.09 -1.90 -4.17
N GLN A 819 -17.89 -1.72 -3.63
CA GLN A 819 -16.93 -2.81 -3.38
C GLN A 819 -16.14 -2.46 -2.11
N LEU A 820 -16.82 -2.54 -0.96
CA LEU A 820 -16.28 -2.05 0.32
C LEU A 820 -15.84 -3.19 1.24
N THR A 821 -16.61 -4.26 1.30
CA THR A 821 -16.19 -5.48 2.01
C THR A 821 -14.96 -6.07 1.32
N ARG A 822 -14.13 -6.88 2.00
CA ARG A 822 -13.03 -7.63 1.37
C ARG A 822 -13.31 -9.13 1.37
N GLU A 823 -12.59 -9.92 0.58
CA GLU A 823 -12.66 -11.39 0.67
C GLU A 823 -12.08 -11.89 2.01
N LEU A 824 -12.66 -12.97 2.53
CA LEU A 824 -12.26 -13.56 3.81
C LEU A 824 -11.17 -14.61 3.62
N ASP A 825 -10.30 -14.73 4.62
CA ASP A 825 -9.16 -15.66 4.58
C ASP A 825 -9.22 -16.64 5.76
N LEU A 826 -9.17 -17.94 5.43
CA LEU A 826 -9.27 -19.04 6.39
C LEU A 826 -7.92 -19.51 6.94
N GLY A 827 -6.80 -18.99 6.45
CA GLY A 827 -5.44 -19.46 6.75
C GLY A 827 -5.04 -19.33 8.22
N PHE A 828 -5.72 -18.50 9.01
CA PHE A 828 -5.39 -18.24 10.42
C PHE A 828 -6.32 -18.94 11.43
N VAL A 829 -7.34 -19.65 10.94
CA VAL A 829 -8.32 -20.37 11.78
C VAL A 829 -7.63 -21.39 12.69
N TRP A 830 -6.81 -22.28 12.12
CA TRP A 830 -6.11 -23.32 12.91
C TRP A 830 -5.10 -22.76 13.91
N PRO A 831 -4.21 -21.82 13.54
CA PRO A 831 -3.28 -21.22 14.49
C PRO A 831 -3.98 -20.63 15.71
N VAL A 832 -5.04 -19.83 15.51
CA VAL A 832 -5.79 -19.21 16.61
C VAL A 832 -6.56 -20.24 17.42
N TYR A 833 -7.19 -21.21 16.76
CA TYR A 833 -7.94 -22.28 17.42
C TYR A 833 -7.07 -23.07 18.40
N ARG A 834 -5.90 -23.53 17.95
CA ARG A 834 -4.93 -24.28 18.79
C ARG A 834 -4.38 -23.42 19.92
N TRP A 835 -4.10 -22.16 19.65
CA TRP A 835 -3.63 -21.23 20.66
C TRP A 835 -4.67 -21.00 21.76
N ALA A 836 -5.93 -20.74 21.40
CA ALA A 836 -7.00 -20.55 22.38
C ALA A 836 -7.30 -21.82 23.20
N ARG A 837 -6.93 -23.01 22.70
CA ARG A 837 -7.03 -24.29 23.44
C ARG A 837 -5.85 -24.57 24.40
N GLY A 838 -4.86 -23.70 24.44
CA GLY A 838 -3.70 -23.85 25.34
C GLY A 838 -2.52 -24.65 24.75
N GLU A 839 -2.47 -24.89 23.43
CA GLU A 839 -1.32 -25.59 22.83
C GLU A 839 -0.03 -24.75 22.83
N SER A 840 1.13 -25.41 22.79
CA SER A 840 2.43 -24.71 22.78
C SER A 840 2.65 -23.91 21.48
N LEU A 841 3.45 -22.85 21.55
CA LEU A 841 3.77 -22.01 20.39
C LEU A 841 4.40 -22.84 19.26
N THR A 842 5.26 -23.82 19.58
CA THR A 842 5.85 -24.76 18.61
C THR A 842 4.78 -25.48 17.78
N LYS A 843 3.72 -25.97 18.43
CA LYS A 843 2.63 -26.69 17.74
C LYS A 843 1.77 -25.76 16.91
N VAL A 844 1.59 -24.52 17.35
CA VAL A 844 0.81 -23.51 16.64
C VAL A 844 1.53 -23.07 15.38
N LEU A 845 2.82 -22.72 15.46
CA LEU A 845 3.60 -22.31 14.30
C LEU A 845 3.85 -23.49 13.33
N GLY A 846 4.05 -24.69 13.86
CA GLY A 846 4.17 -25.91 13.05
C GLY A 846 2.85 -26.44 12.48
N SER A 847 1.69 -25.86 12.85
CA SER A 847 0.37 -26.33 12.37
C SER A 847 0.06 -25.93 10.93
N VAL A 848 0.88 -25.05 10.33
CA VAL A 848 0.73 -24.54 8.97
C VAL A 848 1.33 -25.53 7.95
N HIS A 849 1.07 -26.83 8.13
CA HIS A 849 1.45 -27.86 7.15
C HIS A 849 0.49 -27.82 5.95
N GLY A 850 0.74 -26.87 5.05
CA GLY A 850 -0.01 -26.69 3.80
C GLY A 850 0.42 -25.46 3.00
N LEU A 851 1.00 -24.45 3.65
CA LEU A 851 1.64 -23.32 2.96
C LEU A 851 3.14 -23.60 2.89
N GLU A 852 3.76 -23.47 1.72
CA GLU A 852 5.22 -23.36 1.61
C GLU A 852 5.67 -22.07 2.32
N GLY A 853 5.85 -22.17 3.64
CA GLY A 853 6.33 -21.11 4.53
C GLY A 853 5.70 -21.21 5.93
N ASP A 854 6.51 -21.51 6.94
CA ASP A 854 6.12 -21.37 8.35
C ASP A 854 5.66 -19.93 8.62
N MET A 855 4.55 -19.75 9.34
CA MET A 855 4.11 -18.42 9.77
C MET A 855 5.15 -17.80 10.72
N PRO A 856 5.69 -16.59 10.45
CA PRO A 856 6.59 -15.94 11.37
C PRO A 856 5.91 -15.64 12.71
N ALA A 857 6.62 -15.83 13.83
CA ALA A 857 6.07 -15.62 15.16
C ALA A 857 5.53 -14.19 15.38
N GLY A 858 6.17 -13.17 14.82
CA GLY A 858 5.66 -11.79 14.91
C GLY A 858 4.38 -11.55 14.10
N ASP A 859 4.18 -12.27 12.98
CA ASP A 859 2.90 -12.22 12.26
C ASP A 859 1.79 -12.92 13.05
N PHE A 860 2.09 -14.07 13.67
CA PHE A 860 1.17 -14.73 14.59
C PHE A 860 0.76 -13.79 15.73
N VAL A 861 1.72 -13.11 16.37
CA VAL A 861 1.43 -12.14 17.44
C VAL A 861 0.59 -10.98 16.93
N ARG A 862 0.96 -10.38 15.79
CA ARG A 862 0.22 -9.25 15.20
C ARG A 862 -1.24 -9.61 14.92
N TRP A 863 -1.48 -10.72 14.22
CA TRP A 863 -2.83 -11.13 13.87
C TRP A 863 -3.62 -11.59 15.09
N SER A 864 -2.99 -12.27 16.05
CA SER A 864 -3.66 -12.62 17.31
C SER A 864 -4.08 -11.39 18.11
N ARG A 865 -3.32 -10.29 18.06
CA ARG A 865 -3.74 -9.01 18.67
C ARG A 865 -4.92 -8.38 17.94
N GLN A 866 -4.97 -8.46 16.61
CA GLN A 866 -6.15 -8.01 15.84
C GLN A 866 -7.39 -8.85 16.20
N VAL A 867 -7.23 -10.16 16.42
CA VAL A 867 -8.31 -11.02 16.93
C VAL A 867 -8.71 -10.60 18.35
N LEU A 868 -7.76 -10.35 19.25
CA LEU A 868 -8.04 -9.88 20.61
C LEU A 868 -8.79 -8.54 20.61
N ASP A 869 -8.40 -7.61 19.73
CA ASP A 869 -9.08 -6.32 19.58
C ASP A 869 -10.52 -6.52 19.12
N LEU A 870 -10.76 -7.31 18.06
CA LEU A 870 -12.11 -7.63 17.61
C LEU A 870 -12.92 -8.32 18.71
N LEU A 871 -12.36 -9.31 19.42
CA LEU A 871 -13.02 -9.97 20.56
C LEU A 871 -13.37 -8.96 21.67
N GLY A 872 -12.50 -7.98 21.95
CA GLY A 872 -12.78 -6.88 22.88
C GLY A 872 -13.97 -6.03 22.43
N GLN A 873 -14.04 -5.70 21.14
CA GLN A 873 -15.20 -5.02 20.56
C GLN A 873 -16.48 -5.86 20.68
N LEU A 874 -16.42 -7.18 20.43
CA LEU A 874 -17.56 -8.09 20.58
C LEU A 874 -18.04 -8.21 22.04
N ALA A 875 -17.12 -8.14 23.02
CA ALA A 875 -17.46 -8.20 24.44
C ALA A 875 -18.30 -6.99 24.91
N GLU A 876 -18.12 -5.84 24.27
CA GLU A 876 -18.76 -4.56 24.60
C GLU A 876 -19.86 -4.15 23.60
N ALA A 877 -19.97 -4.83 22.46
CA ALA A 877 -20.94 -4.51 21.41
C ALA A 877 -22.40 -4.60 21.91
N PRO A 878 -23.22 -3.53 21.76
CA PRO A 878 -24.62 -3.53 22.20
C PRO A 878 -25.47 -4.67 21.63
N GLY A 879 -25.28 -5.00 20.34
CA GLY A 879 -26.01 -6.07 19.65
C GLY A 879 -25.47 -7.48 19.87
N ALA A 880 -24.39 -7.67 20.65
CA ALA A 880 -23.91 -9.00 20.98
C ALA A 880 -24.75 -9.62 22.11
N SER A 881 -25.13 -10.89 21.94
CA SER A 881 -25.82 -11.68 22.96
C SER A 881 -24.97 -11.85 24.22
N ASP A 882 -25.60 -12.07 25.37
CA ASP A 882 -24.88 -12.33 26.62
C ASP A 882 -23.96 -13.55 26.54
N ALA A 883 -24.32 -14.53 25.71
CA ALA A 883 -23.48 -15.69 25.41
C ALA A 883 -22.20 -15.25 24.70
N VAL A 884 -22.32 -14.53 23.57
CA VAL A 884 -21.17 -14.03 22.80
C VAL A 884 -20.28 -13.13 23.65
N ARG A 885 -20.84 -12.21 24.44
CA ARG A 885 -20.05 -11.32 25.31
C ARG A 885 -19.23 -12.07 26.35
N ARG A 886 -19.82 -13.11 26.98
CA ARG A 886 -19.09 -13.97 27.93
C ARG A 886 -18.02 -14.79 27.23
N THR A 887 -18.36 -15.43 26.11
CA THR A 887 -17.43 -16.24 25.32
C THR A 887 -16.27 -15.40 24.80
N ALA A 888 -16.51 -14.17 24.37
CA ALA A 888 -15.48 -13.24 23.92
C ALA A 888 -14.47 -12.93 25.03
N ARG A 889 -14.94 -12.60 26.25
CA ARG A 889 -14.06 -12.40 27.41
C ARG A 889 -13.26 -13.66 27.78
N GLN A 890 -13.89 -14.83 27.70
CA GLN A 890 -13.20 -16.11 27.92
C GLN A 890 -12.14 -16.38 26.86
N ALA A 891 -12.45 -16.11 25.59
CA ALA A 891 -11.51 -16.24 24.47
C ALA A 891 -10.31 -15.31 24.64
N MET A 892 -10.54 -14.05 25.01
CA MET A 892 -9.48 -13.09 25.32
C MET A 892 -8.57 -13.60 26.44
N ALA A 893 -9.15 -14.09 27.55
CA ALA A 893 -8.38 -14.64 28.66
C ALA A 893 -7.56 -15.88 28.24
N ALA A 894 -8.14 -16.77 27.43
CA ALA A 894 -7.46 -17.98 26.94
C ALA A 894 -6.32 -17.66 25.96
N MET A 895 -6.48 -16.61 25.15
CA MET A 895 -5.46 -16.15 24.20
C MET A 895 -4.33 -15.36 24.88
N THR A 896 -4.60 -14.63 25.96
CA THR A 896 -3.63 -13.75 26.64
C THR A 896 -2.67 -14.54 27.52
N ARG A 897 -1.77 -15.31 26.89
CA ARG A 897 -0.71 -16.11 27.54
C ARG A 897 0.60 -16.04 26.76
N GLY A 898 1.69 -16.56 27.31
CA GLY A 898 3.00 -16.67 26.63
C GLY A 898 3.41 -15.38 25.92
N VAL A 899 3.80 -15.49 24.65
CA VAL A 899 4.19 -14.35 23.79
C VAL A 899 3.13 -13.25 23.61
N LEU A 900 1.84 -13.53 23.86
CA LEU A 900 0.78 -12.50 23.78
C LEU A 900 0.64 -11.71 25.09
N ALA A 901 0.86 -12.33 26.25
CA ALA A 901 0.72 -11.69 27.55
C ALA A 901 1.80 -10.61 27.82
N TYR A 902 3.01 -10.79 27.28
CA TYR A 902 4.15 -9.88 27.46
C TYR A 902 3.87 -8.45 26.94
N SER A 903 2.99 -8.34 25.96
CA SER A 903 2.68 -7.12 25.22
C SER A 903 2.03 -5.99 26.03
N VAL A 904 1.40 -6.32 27.16
CA VAL A 904 0.48 -5.45 27.91
C VAL A 904 1.19 -4.74 29.09
N MET A 905 2.42 -5.17 29.42
CA MET A 905 3.19 -4.67 30.56
C MET A 905 4.46 -3.91 30.17
N ALA A 906 4.62 -3.57 28.88
CA ALA A 906 5.74 -2.79 28.37
C ALA A 906 5.37 -1.31 28.20
#